data_AF-A0A1A5PFY4-F1
#
_entry.id   AF-A0A1A5PFY4-F1
#
_cell.length_a   1.000
_cell.length_b   1.000
_cell.length_c   1.000
_cell.angle_alpha   90.00
_cell.angle_beta   90.00
_cell.angle_gamma   90.00
#
_symmetry.space_group_name_H-M   'P 1'
#
loop_
_entity.id
_entity.type
_entity.pdbx_description
1 polymer ?
#
loop_
_entity_poly.entity_id
_entity_poly.type
_entity_poly.pdbx_seq_one_letter_code
_entity_poly.pdbx_strand_id
1 'polypeptide(L)'
;MAQPLGETLVRDLKLRLINEMRSVQTAATAGGVPSPLADHYIELLGVQLKAFTDGQGTGAWRTAAYLLGDADGYPQIASLWRGVFSGDHSLPEPIRVSDRDDVPRLANAWAMPDPAADTSAQGHYLQPFQHQTLLTSTQLAAYVHFPNMETNGFVITQVPDFDTVPPPADSAALNLGSVVERQHVTRTPYGIHPDKLTRHAFVTGVTGSGKTNTVFYLLRQAAERSVPFLVLEPVKTEYRVLLRDHGLGPQLQVFTLGDEGVSPFRLNPFEVPEGIPVAVHLDLLRSVFNASFGMWTPLPQILEVSLHAIYADRGWDVTTNTNRRLDAAADRSVAFPTLTDLVRKVEELVPQLGYEDKVAGDLRAALSTRLNSLRTGGKGRMLDVRRSLPFELFLGHPAVLELEGMGDDDDKAFMMGLLMIRLAEHRRCQGDIDGLQHLLVIEEAHRLLANTAGPRSGGEIVEANVRGKAVDTFTSLLSEIRAYGQGVIVVDQIPAKLAPDVLKNTNLKIAHRIVAGDDREVLGATMVMTPGQDVALATLPVGRAAVFTDGEDAPLLLQVPPSKGGSGSWPTPGEVRERMASHGPGVGGKTPSTGCDQRCLAASGTCEVASALVEKRAVMRSFARVVLSAVHTGGGLERCWPDVTATVEPHRPRWVESKALLSSLTRHAACRLADARGARAGWTYAQTLAVTDLIDEAIVAHLEGHATADAVTALRRHLLALQGDGYGPFLGCARIWEDRPGPCLCASPVAELVEAGGFAKAWAKARDTDRASPGGGRPGLWNVCQDAAYQLVEYPTEGQAPDLVARLKDVASCTALCFAQQMLTAEEWAHPATERRALTELLVESGRQVTGWGPTEVS
;
A
#
# COMPACT_ATOMS: atom_id res chain seq x y z
N MET A 1 -17.70 50.86 38.59
CA MET A 1 -18.90 51.37 37.87
C MET A 1 -18.55 52.68 37.18
N ALA A 2 -18.99 52.89 35.94
CA ALA A 2 -18.77 54.11 35.18
C ALA A 2 -20.05 54.56 34.45
N GLN A 3 -20.35 55.86 34.45
CA GLN A 3 -21.46 56.48 33.71
C GLN A 3 -20.91 57.58 32.80
N PRO A 4 -21.34 57.67 31.54
CA PRO A 4 -20.89 58.71 30.64
C PRO A 4 -21.42 60.08 31.11
N LEU A 5 -20.56 61.09 31.07
CA LEU A 5 -20.96 62.47 31.31
C LEU A 5 -21.47 63.13 30.03
N GLY A 6 -22.48 63.99 30.16
CA GLY A 6 -22.96 64.80 29.04
C GLY A 6 -21.94 65.86 28.63
N GLU A 7 -21.84 66.13 27.32
CA GLU A 7 -20.91 67.11 26.73
C GLU A 7 -21.02 68.50 27.36
N THR A 8 -22.25 68.92 27.69
CA THR A 8 -22.52 70.22 28.34
C THR A 8 -21.83 70.32 29.70
N LEU A 9 -21.89 69.27 30.53
CA LEU A 9 -21.26 69.26 31.85
C LEU A 9 -19.73 69.31 31.73
N VAL A 10 -19.15 68.55 30.80
CA VAL A 10 -17.68 68.56 30.56
C VAL A 10 -17.23 69.95 30.10
N ARG A 11 -17.97 70.58 29.19
CA ARG A 11 -17.71 71.95 28.75
C ARG A 11 -17.78 72.95 29.91
N ASP A 12 -18.80 72.84 30.76
CA ASP A 12 -18.99 73.76 31.88
C ASP A 12 -17.89 73.60 32.94
N LEU A 13 -17.45 72.37 33.24
CA LEU A 13 -16.32 72.10 34.12
C LEU A 13 -15.01 72.68 33.58
N LYS A 14 -14.78 72.55 32.27
CA LYS A 14 -13.63 73.17 31.59
C LYS A 14 -13.66 74.70 31.68
N LEU A 15 -14.82 75.32 31.49
CA LEU A 15 -14.95 76.78 31.63
C LEU A 15 -14.68 77.24 33.07
N ARG A 16 -15.20 76.51 34.08
CA ARG A 16 -14.89 76.77 35.49
C ARG A 16 -13.41 76.67 35.80
N LEU A 17 -12.74 75.68 35.23
CA LEU A 17 -11.31 75.47 35.41
C LEU A 17 -10.46 76.57 34.75
N ILE A 18 -10.83 77.02 33.54
CA ILE A 18 -10.19 78.17 32.89
C ILE A 18 -10.36 79.45 33.73
N ASN A 19 -11.55 79.65 34.30
CA ASN A 19 -11.81 80.81 35.17
C ASN A 19 -11.00 80.73 36.47
N GLU A 20 -10.83 79.54 37.04
CA GLU A 20 -9.95 79.32 38.20
C GLU A 20 -8.50 79.69 37.87
N MET A 21 -7.96 79.17 36.76
CA MET A 21 -6.60 79.51 36.32
C MET A 21 -6.39 81.02 36.15
N ARG A 22 -7.37 81.72 35.54
CA ARG A 22 -7.33 83.18 35.39
C ARG A 22 -7.37 83.92 36.74
N SER A 23 -8.19 83.45 37.67
CA SER A 23 -8.31 84.03 39.01
C SER A 23 -6.98 83.91 39.78
N VAL A 24 -6.38 82.73 39.79
CA VAL A 24 -5.09 82.46 40.44
C VAL A 24 -3.98 83.29 39.82
N GLN A 25 -3.90 83.37 38.48
CA GLN A 25 -2.91 84.20 37.77
C GLN A 25 -3.06 85.69 38.12
N THR A 26 -4.30 86.19 38.18
CA THR A 26 -4.58 87.59 38.51
C THR A 26 -4.18 87.89 39.96
N ALA A 27 -4.52 87.01 40.90
CA ALA A 27 -4.15 87.15 42.30
C ALA A 27 -2.62 87.09 42.51
N ALA A 28 -1.92 86.18 41.83
CA ALA A 28 -0.46 86.08 41.89
C ALA A 28 0.23 87.33 41.32
N THR A 29 -0.27 87.87 40.21
CA THR A 29 0.27 89.08 39.58
C THR A 29 0.04 90.34 40.43
N ALA A 30 -1.12 90.43 41.09
CA ALA A 30 -1.44 91.54 41.99
C ALA A 30 -0.58 91.58 43.28
N GLY A 31 -0.01 90.43 43.68
CA GLY A 31 0.88 90.32 44.84
C GLY A 31 2.31 90.81 44.61
N GLY A 32 2.73 91.07 43.36
CA GLY A 32 4.01 91.69 43.01
C GLY A 32 5.28 90.84 43.22
N VAL A 33 5.17 89.58 43.66
CA VAL A 33 6.27 88.64 43.86
C VAL A 33 5.90 87.28 43.23
N PRO A 34 6.81 86.59 42.51
CA PRO A 34 6.55 85.25 42.00
C PRO A 34 6.14 84.29 43.11
N SER A 35 5.07 83.52 42.91
CA SER A 35 4.57 82.53 43.87
C SER A 35 4.73 81.14 43.28
N PRO A 36 5.79 80.39 43.66
CA PRO A 36 6.00 79.02 43.20
C PRO A 36 4.81 78.09 43.47
N LEU A 37 4.04 78.35 44.54
CA LEU A 37 2.81 77.62 44.85
C LEU A 37 1.68 77.92 43.87
N ALA A 38 1.53 79.17 43.43
CA ALA A 38 0.54 79.54 42.42
C ALA A 38 0.91 78.96 41.05
N ASP A 39 2.20 79.01 40.69
CA ASP A 39 2.70 78.43 39.44
C ASP A 39 2.47 76.91 39.40
N HIS A 40 2.78 76.20 40.50
CA HIS A 40 2.52 74.77 40.60
C HIS A 40 1.00 74.44 40.59
N TYR A 41 0.17 75.26 41.22
CA TYR A 41 -1.29 75.06 41.17
C TYR A 41 -1.85 75.26 39.74
N ILE A 42 -1.35 76.26 39.01
CA ILE A 42 -1.71 76.47 37.59
C ILE A 42 -1.26 75.29 36.73
N GLU A 43 -0.08 74.72 36.97
CA GLU A 43 0.40 73.52 36.30
C GLU A 43 -0.56 72.34 36.52
N LEU A 44 -0.95 72.09 37.77
CA LEU A 44 -1.92 71.06 38.16
C LEU A 44 -3.29 71.26 37.50
N LEU A 45 -3.81 72.49 37.47
CA LEU A 45 -5.03 72.83 36.74
C LEU A 45 -4.87 72.60 35.23
N GLY A 46 -3.71 72.93 34.67
CA GLY A 46 -3.39 72.66 33.26
C GLY A 46 -3.47 71.18 32.89
N VAL A 47 -3.02 70.29 33.77
CA VAL A 47 -3.15 68.83 33.60
C VAL A 47 -4.63 68.43 33.56
N GLN A 48 -5.45 68.93 34.48
CA GLN A 48 -6.89 68.65 34.50
C GLN A 48 -7.63 69.23 33.28
N LEU A 49 -7.24 70.42 32.81
CA LEU A 49 -7.80 71.03 31.59
C LEU A 49 -7.55 70.15 30.37
N LYS A 50 -6.34 69.58 30.29
CA LYS A 50 -5.95 68.64 29.24
C LYS A 50 -6.79 67.36 29.32
N ALA A 51 -6.99 66.81 30.51
CA ALA A 51 -7.83 65.64 30.73
C ALA A 51 -9.28 65.87 30.29
N PHE A 52 -9.90 67.01 30.64
CA PHE A 52 -11.25 67.32 30.16
C PHE A 52 -11.30 67.57 28.65
N THR A 53 -10.25 68.15 28.07
CA THR A 53 -10.17 68.34 26.62
C THR A 53 -10.05 67.00 25.88
N ASP A 54 -9.26 66.05 26.40
CA ASP A 54 -9.22 64.67 25.90
C ASP A 54 -10.58 63.99 26.06
N GLY A 55 -11.20 64.11 27.23
CA GLY A 55 -12.53 63.56 27.51
C GLY A 55 -13.65 64.12 26.61
N GLN A 56 -13.52 65.34 26.08
CA GLN A 56 -14.44 65.86 25.05
C GLN A 56 -14.33 65.08 23.73
N GLY A 57 -13.14 64.59 23.37
CA GLY A 57 -12.91 63.85 22.13
C GLY A 57 -13.08 62.34 22.28
N THR A 58 -12.68 61.77 23.41
CA THR A 58 -12.65 60.31 23.63
C THR A 58 -13.77 59.80 24.54
N GLY A 59 -14.49 60.68 25.23
CA GLY A 59 -15.50 60.37 26.24
C GLY A 59 -15.01 60.62 27.66
N ALA A 60 -15.89 61.17 28.50
CA ALA A 60 -15.64 61.44 29.92
C ALA A 60 -16.62 60.66 30.79
N TRP A 61 -16.12 60.05 31.86
CA TRP A 61 -16.85 59.09 32.66
C TRP A 61 -16.80 59.46 34.13
N ARG A 62 -17.98 59.52 34.74
CA ARG A 62 -18.12 59.52 36.20
C ARG A 62 -17.89 58.10 36.70
N THR A 63 -16.86 57.91 37.51
CA THR A 63 -16.37 56.58 37.91
C THR A 63 -16.39 56.41 39.42
N ALA A 64 -16.90 55.26 39.88
CA ALA A 64 -16.84 54.80 41.27
C ALA A 64 -16.22 53.39 41.31
N ALA A 65 -15.16 53.22 42.09
CA ALA A 65 -14.52 51.93 42.36
C ALA A 65 -14.85 51.46 43.79
N TYR A 66 -15.40 50.26 43.91
CA TYR A 66 -15.76 49.67 45.19
C TYR A 66 -14.77 48.56 45.53
N LEU A 67 -14.09 48.70 46.67
CA LEU A 67 -13.17 47.69 47.18
C LEU A 67 -13.89 46.96 48.32
N LEU A 68 -14.10 45.65 48.15
CA LEU A 68 -14.76 44.77 49.12
C LEU A 68 -13.77 43.69 49.55
N GLY A 69 -13.72 43.42 50.85
CA GLY A 69 -12.90 42.37 51.45
C GLY A 69 -13.43 42.03 52.84
N ASP A 70 -12.98 40.91 53.39
CA ASP A 70 -13.15 40.63 54.81
C ASP A 70 -12.24 41.54 55.66
N ALA A 71 -12.33 41.39 57.00
CA ALA A 71 -11.61 42.26 57.94
C ALA A 71 -10.09 42.24 57.72
N ASP A 72 -9.53 41.10 57.30
CA ASP A 72 -8.11 40.94 57.08
C ASP A 72 -7.69 41.35 55.66
N GLY A 73 -8.53 41.10 54.65
CA GLY A 73 -8.24 41.35 53.24
C GLY A 73 -8.43 42.80 52.77
N TYR A 74 -9.39 43.53 53.35
CA TYR A 74 -9.71 44.89 52.91
C TYR A 74 -8.52 45.87 52.96
N PRO A 75 -7.74 45.96 54.06
CA PRO A 75 -6.60 46.88 54.14
C PRO A 75 -5.54 46.62 53.07
N GLN A 76 -5.36 45.36 52.68
CA GLN A 76 -4.39 44.93 51.67
C GLN A 76 -4.87 45.33 50.28
N ILE A 77 -6.13 45.05 49.94
CA ILE A 77 -6.75 45.46 48.67
C ILE A 77 -6.73 46.98 48.52
N ALA A 78 -7.10 47.72 49.56
CA ALA A 78 -7.08 49.18 49.57
C ALA A 78 -5.68 49.76 49.35
N SER A 79 -4.65 49.10 49.90
CA SER A 79 -3.26 49.52 49.73
C SER A 79 -2.72 49.17 48.34
N LEU A 80 -3.04 47.98 47.83
CA LEU A 80 -2.70 47.56 46.47
C LEU A 80 -3.36 48.46 45.42
N TRP A 81 -4.65 48.75 45.55
CA TRP A 81 -5.37 49.63 44.63
C TRP A 81 -4.72 51.02 44.54
N ARG A 82 -4.38 51.61 45.70
CA ARG A 82 -3.66 52.89 45.74
C ARG A 82 -2.27 52.76 45.12
N GLY A 83 -1.52 51.71 45.44
CA GLY A 83 -0.16 51.51 44.92
C GLY A 83 -0.11 51.30 43.40
N VAL A 84 -1.08 50.59 42.82
CA VAL A 84 -1.12 50.28 41.38
C VAL A 84 -1.52 51.49 40.55
N PHE A 85 -2.49 52.29 41.03
CA PHE A 85 -3.09 53.35 40.21
C PHE A 85 -2.68 54.77 40.62
N SER A 86 -1.91 54.96 41.69
CA SER A 86 -1.34 56.26 42.06
C SER A 86 0.05 56.48 41.44
N GLY A 87 0.40 57.74 41.19
CA GLY A 87 1.71 58.14 40.67
C GLY A 87 1.65 59.55 40.06
N ASP A 88 2.71 59.97 39.36
CA ASP A 88 2.79 61.32 38.77
C ASP A 88 1.66 61.58 37.75
N HIS A 89 1.20 60.53 37.05
CA HIS A 89 0.07 60.61 36.11
C HIS A 89 -1.31 60.66 36.79
N SER A 90 -1.39 60.45 38.11
CA SER A 90 -2.63 60.61 38.88
C SER A 90 -2.82 62.04 39.41
N LEU A 91 -1.81 62.92 39.27
CA LEU A 91 -1.97 64.34 39.63
C LEU A 91 -2.88 65.06 38.63
N PRO A 92 -3.71 66.03 39.07
CA PRO A 92 -3.74 66.62 40.42
C PRO A 92 -4.60 65.86 41.45
N GLU A 93 -5.25 64.76 41.05
CA GLU A 93 -6.20 64.00 41.87
C GLU A 93 -5.62 62.62 42.25
N PRO A 94 -4.70 62.54 43.23
CA PRO A 94 -4.16 61.25 43.65
C PRO A 94 -5.28 60.34 44.12
N ILE A 95 -5.15 59.04 43.85
CA ILE A 95 -6.19 58.07 44.19
C ILE A 95 -6.31 57.94 45.71
N ARG A 96 -7.54 58.16 46.18
CA ARG A 96 -7.91 58.08 47.59
C ARG A 96 -8.90 56.94 47.77
N VAL A 97 -8.75 56.21 48.86
CA VAL A 97 -9.73 55.22 49.33
C VAL A 97 -10.46 55.85 50.52
N SER A 98 -11.78 55.76 50.53
CA SER A 98 -12.62 56.28 51.62
C SER A 98 -13.45 55.13 52.19
N ASP A 99 -13.37 54.94 53.50
CA ASP A 99 -14.16 53.92 54.20
C ASP A 99 -15.61 54.39 54.34
N ARG A 100 -16.55 53.51 53.97
CA ARG A 100 -18.00 53.79 53.98
C ARG A 100 -18.80 52.52 54.24
N ASP A 101 -19.73 52.58 55.19
CA ASP A 101 -20.56 51.44 55.58
C ASP A 101 -21.60 51.04 54.51
N ASP A 102 -21.97 51.96 53.61
CA ASP A 102 -22.97 51.73 52.57
C ASP A 102 -22.43 51.11 51.27
N VAL A 103 -21.11 50.87 51.18
CA VAL A 103 -20.45 50.33 49.98
C VAL A 103 -20.99 48.96 49.54
N PRO A 104 -21.24 47.96 50.43
CA PRO A 104 -21.82 46.69 50.02
C PRO A 104 -23.18 46.85 49.34
N ARG A 105 -24.01 47.78 49.84
CA ARG A 105 -25.31 48.09 49.25
C ARG A 105 -25.16 48.75 47.88
N LEU A 106 -24.26 49.73 47.75
CA LEU A 106 -24.00 50.43 46.49
C LEU A 106 -23.42 49.49 45.42
N ALA A 107 -22.48 48.62 45.80
CA ALA A 107 -21.89 47.63 44.91
C ALA A 107 -22.93 46.59 44.44
N ASN A 108 -23.75 46.05 45.35
CA ASN A 108 -24.79 45.08 45.00
C ASN A 108 -25.89 45.70 44.13
N ALA A 109 -26.24 46.97 44.36
CA ALA A 109 -27.24 47.69 43.57
C ALA A 109 -26.70 48.25 42.25
N TRP A 110 -25.39 48.11 41.98
CA TRP A 110 -24.74 48.78 40.84
C TRP A 110 -25.13 50.27 40.81
N ALA A 111 -24.97 50.95 41.95
CA ALA A 111 -25.31 52.36 42.12
C ALA A 111 -24.04 53.19 42.32
N MET A 112 -24.13 54.50 42.13
CA MET A 112 -23.09 55.47 42.54
C MET A 112 -23.53 56.20 43.80
N PRO A 113 -22.61 56.69 44.66
CA PRO A 113 -23.00 57.56 45.74
C PRO A 113 -23.56 58.87 45.17
N ASP A 114 -24.67 59.34 45.74
CA ASP A 114 -25.26 60.62 45.35
C ASP A 114 -24.24 61.75 45.60
N PRO A 115 -24.11 62.71 44.68
CA PRO A 115 -23.25 63.86 44.91
C PRO A 115 -23.76 64.64 46.13
N ALA A 116 -22.93 64.78 47.17
CA ALA A 116 -23.24 65.67 48.28
C ALA A 116 -23.06 67.12 47.82
N ALA A 117 -24.06 67.95 48.07
CA ALA A 117 -23.95 69.40 47.91
C ALA A 117 -23.26 70.00 49.14
N ASP A 118 -21.93 69.96 49.18
CA ASP A 118 -21.16 70.74 50.16
C ASP A 118 -20.57 71.96 49.46
N THR A 119 -21.23 73.11 49.63
CA THR A 119 -20.96 74.38 48.93
C THR A 119 -20.08 75.33 49.73
N SER A 120 -19.26 74.85 50.66
CA SER A 120 -18.44 75.70 51.53
C SER A 120 -17.00 75.97 51.04
N ALA A 121 -16.57 75.39 49.91
CA ALA A 121 -15.21 75.54 49.39
C ALA A 121 -15.00 76.82 48.53
N GLN A 122 -13.87 77.50 48.73
CA GLN A 122 -13.47 78.69 47.97
C GLN A 122 -12.84 78.29 46.62
N GLY A 123 -13.29 78.89 45.52
CA GLY A 123 -12.76 78.67 44.16
C GLY A 123 -13.85 78.59 43.07
N HIS A 124 -13.48 78.86 41.83
CA HIS A 124 -14.35 78.72 40.65
C HIS A 124 -14.46 77.27 40.17
N TYR A 125 -13.43 76.43 40.41
CA TYR A 125 -13.45 75.01 40.08
C TYR A 125 -13.56 74.15 41.35
N LEU A 126 -14.64 73.37 41.43
CA LEU A 126 -14.90 72.42 42.50
C LEU A 126 -15.16 71.04 41.88
N GLN A 127 -14.67 70.01 42.55
CA GLN A 127 -14.94 68.63 42.12
C GLN A 127 -16.45 68.34 42.23
N PRO A 128 -17.12 67.98 41.12
CA PRO A 128 -18.58 67.90 41.09
C PRO A 128 -19.16 66.66 41.77
N PHE A 129 -18.34 65.63 42.02
CA PHE A 129 -18.80 64.35 42.57
C PHE A 129 -17.87 63.88 43.69
N GLN A 130 -18.36 63.86 44.93
CA GLN A 130 -17.59 63.37 46.07
C GLN A 130 -17.41 61.84 45.99
N HIS A 131 -16.21 61.36 46.37
CA HIS A 131 -15.81 59.94 46.33
C HIS A 131 -15.87 59.29 44.94
N GLN A 132 -15.84 60.10 43.88
CA GLN A 132 -15.99 59.66 42.50
C GLN A 132 -15.00 60.42 41.64
N THR A 133 -14.40 59.74 40.68
CA THR A 133 -13.35 60.32 39.83
C THR A 133 -13.89 60.49 38.42
N LEU A 134 -13.55 61.62 37.80
CA LEU A 134 -13.80 61.83 36.39
C LEU A 134 -12.61 61.31 35.59
N LEU A 135 -12.85 60.30 34.76
CA LEU A 135 -11.82 59.68 33.94
C LEU A 135 -12.17 59.84 32.46
N THR A 136 -11.17 60.07 31.61
CA THR A 136 -11.34 59.91 30.17
C THR A 136 -11.47 58.43 29.82
N SER A 137 -11.96 58.09 28.63
CA SER A 137 -12.02 56.69 28.17
C SER A 137 -10.67 55.98 28.27
N THR A 138 -9.58 56.68 27.95
CA THR A 138 -8.21 56.15 28.05
C THR A 138 -7.80 55.85 29.50
N GLN A 139 -8.12 56.76 30.43
CA GLN A 139 -7.83 56.57 31.85
C GLN A 139 -8.72 55.47 32.47
N LEU A 140 -10.00 55.40 32.08
CA LEU A 140 -10.91 54.36 32.55
C LEU A 140 -10.50 52.97 32.07
N ALA A 141 -10.00 52.86 30.83
CA ALA A 141 -9.50 51.60 30.29
C ALA A 141 -8.36 51.01 31.15
N ALA A 142 -7.55 51.86 31.79
CA ALA A 142 -6.52 51.40 32.71
C ALA A 142 -7.09 50.68 33.95
N TYR A 143 -8.33 50.95 34.35
CA TYR A 143 -8.97 50.24 35.48
C TYR A 143 -9.55 48.88 35.09
N VAL A 144 -9.67 48.60 33.78
CA VAL A 144 -10.33 47.39 33.27
C VAL A 144 -9.28 46.41 32.79
N HIS A 145 -8.97 45.43 33.63
CA HIS A 145 -8.13 44.29 33.25
C HIS A 145 -8.98 43.03 33.16
N PHE A 146 -9.06 42.44 31.96
CA PHE A 146 -9.56 41.07 31.84
C PHE A 146 -8.50 40.11 32.38
N PRO A 147 -8.91 39.01 33.06
CA PRO A 147 -7.95 38.01 33.47
C PRO A 147 -7.26 37.45 32.22
N ASN A 148 -5.93 37.52 32.19
CA ASN A 148 -5.08 37.01 31.12
C ASN A 148 -4.30 35.75 31.53
N MET A 149 -4.49 35.30 32.77
CA MET A 149 -3.97 34.06 33.32
C MET A 149 -5.12 33.21 33.85
N GLU A 150 -5.01 31.90 33.65
CA GLU A 150 -5.95 30.95 34.23
C GLU A 150 -5.81 30.92 35.76
N THR A 151 -6.94 30.77 36.45
CA THR A 151 -6.98 30.56 37.91
C THR A 151 -8.05 29.52 38.23
N ASN A 152 -8.04 28.94 39.43
CA ASN A 152 -9.02 27.91 39.79
C ASN A 152 -10.45 28.46 39.66
N GLY A 153 -11.28 27.81 38.82
CA GLY A 153 -12.64 28.26 38.48
C GLY A 153 -12.74 29.22 37.28
N PHE A 154 -11.62 29.60 36.65
CA PHE A 154 -11.58 30.49 35.48
C PHE A 154 -10.58 29.99 34.42
N VAL A 155 -11.10 29.62 33.24
CA VAL A 155 -10.31 29.08 32.11
C VAL A 155 -10.18 30.13 31.01
N ILE A 156 -9.04 30.18 30.33
CA ILE A 156 -8.81 31.04 29.16
C ILE A 156 -8.63 30.14 27.95
N THR A 157 -9.62 30.13 27.08
CA THR A 157 -9.56 29.37 25.82
C THR A 157 -9.17 30.29 24.68
N GLN A 158 -8.07 29.98 24.00
CA GLN A 158 -7.73 30.61 22.74
C GLN A 158 -8.71 30.15 21.65
N VAL A 159 -9.34 31.09 20.97
CA VAL A 159 -10.26 30.84 19.87
C VAL A 159 -9.55 31.26 18.57
N PRO A 160 -9.14 30.32 17.72
CA PRO A 160 -8.50 30.62 16.45
C PRO A 160 -9.50 31.24 15.46
N ASP A 161 -9.03 32.16 14.64
CA ASP A 161 -9.80 32.76 13.55
C ASP A 161 -9.62 31.91 12.29
N PHE A 162 -10.55 30.97 12.05
CA PHE A 162 -10.70 30.27 10.77
C PHE A 162 -11.69 31.00 9.87
N ASP A 163 -11.62 30.73 8.57
CA ASP A 163 -12.59 31.29 7.63
C ASP A 163 -13.99 30.73 7.86
N THR A 164 -14.98 31.59 7.64
CA THR A 164 -16.40 31.32 7.96
C THR A 164 -17.32 31.37 6.75
N VAL A 165 -16.80 31.84 5.61
CA VAL A 165 -17.58 32.00 4.37
C VAL A 165 -17.12 30.94 3.37
N PRO A 166 -17.84 29.82 3.24
CA PRO A 166 -17.48 28.79 2.29
C PRO A 166 -17.80 29.25 0.86
N PRO A 167 -17.13 28.69 -0.16
CA PRO A 167 -17.55 28.86 -1.54
C PRO A 167 -18.99 28.35 -1.75
N PRO A 168 -19.77 28.93 -2.67
CA PRO A 168 -21.13 28.50 -2.94
C PRO A 168 -21.16 27.01 -3.35
N ALA A 169 -21.90 26.19 -2.60
CA ALA A 169 -22.13 24.80 -2.94
C ALA A 169 -23.45 24.67 -3.71
N ASP A 170 -23.40 24.00 -4.86
CA ASP A 170 -24.59 23.58 -5.60
C ASP A 170 -25.17 22.28 -5.02
N SER A 171 -26.28 21.80 -5.59
CA SER A 171 -26.89 20.53 -5.18
C SER A 171 -26.06 19.29 -5.56
N ALA A 172 -25.08 19.43 -6.47
CA ALA A 172 -24.23 18.33 -6.89
C ALA A 172 -23.08 18.07 -5.90
N ALA A 173 -22.68 19.09 -5.13
CA ALA A 173 -21.64 19.02 -4.12
C ALA A 173 -21.89 17.91 -3.06
N LEU A 174 -20.80 17.25 -2.68
CA LEU A 174 -20.73 16.34 -1.54
C LEU A 174 -20.60 17.19 -0.27
N ASN A 175 -21.54 17.04 0.65
CA ASN A 175 -21.51 17.75 1.91
C ASN A 175 -20.36 17.20 2.79
N LEU A 176 -19.56 18.07 3.40
CA LEU A 176 -18.52 17.69 4.38
C LEU A 176 -18.93 18.00 5.83
N GLY A 177 -19.90 18.89 6.02
CA GLY A 177 -20.38 19.29 7.34
C GLY A 177 -20.84 20.73 7.39
N SER A 178 -20.97 21.26 8.60
CA SER A 178 -21.37 22.65 8.84
C SER A 178 -20.19 23.49 9.33
N VAL A 179 -20.09 24.72 8.84
CA VAL A 179 -19.05 25.67 9.24
C VAL A 179 -19.17 25.97 10.73
N VAL A 180 -18.03 26.01 11.41
CA VAL A 180 -17.89 26.37 12.82
C VAL A 180 -17.29 27.76 12.90
N GLU A 181 -18.08 28.72 13.37
CA GLU A 181 -17.59 30.05 13.66
C GLU A 181 -17.19 30.11 15.13
N ARG A 182 -15.89 30.32 15.38
CA ARG A 182 -15.27 30.30 16.73
C ARG A 182 -15.41 28.93 17.40
N GLN A 183 -16.54 28.71 18.06
CA GLN A 183 -16.89 27.46 18.76
C GLN A 183 -18.33 27.03 18.47
N HIS A 184 -19.09 27.81 17.69
CA HIS A 184 -20.50 27.57 17.42
C HIS A 184 -20.66 26.94 16.03
N VAL A 185 -21.34 25.79 16.00
CA VAL A 185 -21.72 25.16 14.73
C VAL A 185 -22.81 26.01 14.09
N THR A 186 -22.55 26.54 12.91
CA THR A 186 -23.50 27.34 12.14
C THR A 186 -24.44 26.45 11.32
N ARG A 187 -25.42 27.04 10.63
CA ARG A 187 -26.26 26.34 9.66
C ARG A 187 -25.67 26.32 8.25
N THR A 188 -24.54 26.97 8.05
CA THR A 188 -23.91 27.11 6.74
C THR A 188 -23.22 25.80 6.37
N PRO A 189 -23.69 25.07 5.33
CA PRO A 189 -23.03 23.84 4.90
C PRO A 189 -21.73 24.17 4.15
N TYR A 190 -20.77 23.26 4.22
CA TYR A 190 -19.61 23.23 3.35
C TYR A 190 -19.69 22.00 2.47
N GLY A 191 -19.61 22.19 1.15
CA GLY A 191 -19.65 21.10 0.18
C GLY A 191 -18.52 21.17 -0.83
N ILE A 192 -18.11 20.02 -1.35
CA ILE A 192 -17.10 19.91 -2.41
C ILE A 192 -17.69 19.22 -3.63
N HIS A 193 -17.47 19.77 -4.82
CA HIS A 193 -17.89 19.11 -6.06
C HIS A 193 -17.15 17.76 -6.23
N PRO A 194 -17.83 16.66 -6.60
CA PRO A 194 -17.21 15.35 -6.77
C PRO A 194 -15.95 15.38 -7.65
N ASP A 195 -15.94 16.17 -8.73
CA ASP A 195 -14.81 16.28 -9.65
C ASP A 195 -13.54 16.81 -9.00
N LYS A 196 -13.65 17.59 -7.90
CA LYS A 196 -12.47 18.02 -7.15
C LYS A 196 -11.76 16.85 -6.46
N LEU A 197 -12.42 15.70 -6.25
CA LEU A 197 -11.83 14.48 -5.70
C LEU A 197 -10.96 13.72 -6.70
N THR A 198 -11.06 13.99 -8.02
CA THR A 198 -10.08 13.49 -9.01
C THR A 198 -8.68 14.04 -8.73
N ARG A 199 -8.59 15.21 -8.07
CA ARG A 199 -7.35 15.79 -7.53
C ARG A 199 -6.99 15.28 -6.13
N HIS A 200 -7.61 14.18 -5.72
CA HIS A 200 -7.38 13.47 -4.48
C HIS A 200 -7.70 14.26 -3.21
N ALA A 201 -7.82 13.52 -2.11
CA ALA A 201 -8.07 14.03 -0.77
C ALA A 201 -7.10 13.41 0.23
N PHE A 202 -6.73 14.19 1.25
CA PHE A 202 -5.97 13.73 2.41
C PHE A 202 -6.79 13.92 3.68
N VAL A 203 -6.98 12.85 4.44
CA VAL A 203 -7.72 12.85 5.72
C VAL A 203 -6.79 12.41 6.83
N THR A 204 -6.59 13.27 7.82
CA THR A 204 -5.67 13.00 8.95
C THR A 204 -6.26 13.35 10.30
N GLY A 205 -5.63 12.84 11.36
CA GLY A 205 -6.04 12.99 12.75
C GLY A 205 -5.53 11.86 13.64
N VAL A 206 -5.48 12.07 14.94
CA VAL A 206 -5.18 11.01 15.91
C VAL A 206 -6.27 9.92 15.90
N THR A 207 -6.01 8.76 16.52
CA THR A 207 -7.05 7.73 16.67
C THR A 207 -8.27 8.27 17.45
N GLY A 208 -9.48 7.94 16.98
CA GLY A 208 -10.74 8.40 17.57
C GLY A 208 -11.13 9.86 17.27
N SER A 209 -10.37 10.58 16.45
CA SER A 209 -10.63 12.00 16.15
C SER A 209 -11.80 12.25 15.18
N GLY A 210 -12.13 11.28 14.32
CA GLY A 210 -13.21 11.43 13.32
C GLY A 210 -12.83 11.08 11.87
N LYS A 211 -11.58 10.64 11.61
CA LYS A 211 -11.11 10.24 10.26
C LYS A 211 -12.06 9.28 9.54
N THR A 212 -12.20 8.05 10.05
CA THR A 212 -13.03 6.99 9.45
C THR A 212 -14.49 7.42 9.31
N ASN A 213 -15.00 8.22 10.25
CA ASN A 213 -16.35 8.78 10.17
C ASN A 213 -16.52 9.71 8.95
N THR A 214 -15.51 10.54 8.70
CA THR A 214 -15.48 11.44 7.53
C THR A 214 -15.45 10.63 6.24
N VAL A 215 -14.62 9.59 6.19
CA VAL A 215 -14.54 8.71 5.02
C VAL A 215 -15.88 8.00 4.80
N PHE A 216 -16.50 7.42 5.83
CA PHE A 216 -17.83 6.81 5.70
C PHE A 216 -18.88 7.79 5.18
N TYR A 217 -18.84 9.04 5.65
CA TYR A 217 -19.76 10.08 5.18
C TYR A 217 -19.57 10.41 3.70
N LEU A 218 -18.32 10.45 3.22
CA LEU A 218 -18.01 10.61 1.80
C LEU A 218 -18.44 9.40 0.97
N LEU A 219 -18.12 8.19 1.42
CA LEU A 219 -18.41 6.95 0.68
C LEU A 219 -19.91 6.72 0.51
N ARG A 220 -20.74 7.05 1.51
CA ARG A 220 -22.20 6.98 1.37
C ARG A 220 -22.72 7.93 0.29
N GLN A 221 -22.27 9.19 0.33
CA GLN A 221 -22.69 10.19 -0.67
C GLN A 221 -22.19 9.85 -2.08
N ALA A 222 -21.02 9.22 -2.19
CA ALA A 222 -20.51 8.70 -3.45
C ALA A 222 -21.38 7.55 -3.96
N ALA A 223 -21.72 6.58 -3.10
CA ALA A 223 -22.58 5.46 -3.44
C ALA A 223 -24.02 5.88 -3.83
N GLU A 224 -24.59 6.88 -3.14
CA GLU A 224 -25.88 7.50 -3.50
C GLU A 224 -25.88 8.11 -4.90
N ARG A 225 -24.70 8.52 -5.39
CA ARG A 225 -24.47 9.05 -6.75
C ARG A 225 -23.96 7.99 -7.72
N SER A 226 -24.01 6.71 -7.35
CA SER A 226 -23.51 5.59 -8.15
C SER A 226 -22.02 5.70 -8.52
N VAL A 227 -21.22 6.36 -7.68
CA VAL A 227 -19.75 6.35 -7.80
C VAL A 227 -19.22 5.18 -6.98
N PRO A 228 -18.71 4.11 -7.64
CA PRO A 228 -18.12 2.96 -6.94
C PRO A 228 -16.81 3.36 -6.25
N PHE A 229 -16.41 2.55 -5.27
CA PHE A 229 -15.18 2.77 -4.53
C PHE A 229 -14.50 1.47 -4.13
N LEU A 230 -13.19 1.55 -3.92
CA LEU A 230 -12.35 0.49 -3.38
C LEU A 230 -11.67 0.98 -2.11
N VAL A 231 -11.83 0.27 -1.00
CA VAL A 231 -11.12 0.56 0.26
C VAL A 231 -10.02 -0.45 0.49
N LEU A 232 -8.80 0.01 0.76
CA LEU A 232 -7.67 -0.79 1.22
C LEU A 232 -7.53 -0.60 2.73
N GLU A 233 -7.86 -1.63 3.51
CA GLU A 233 -7.86 -1.57 4.98
C GLU A 233 -6.81 -2.52 5.59
N PRO A 234 -5.64 -2.02 6.03
CA PRO A 234 -4.53 -2.86 6.49
C PRO A 234 -4.63 -3.43 7.91
N VAL A 235 -5.47 -2.87 8.78
CA VAL A 235 -5.40 -3.18 10.22
C VAL A 235 -6.75 -3.45 10.90
N LYS A 236 -7.75 -2.56 10.83
CA LYS A 236 -8.81 -2.51 11.86
C LYS A 236 -10.15 -3.18 11.50
N THR A 237 -10.30 -3.67 10.26
CA THR A 237 -11.52 -4.28 9.72
C THR A 237 -12.82 -3.54 10.06
N GLU A 238 -12.78 -2.20 10.03
CA GLU A 238 -13.89 -1.31 10.35
C GLU A 238 -14.85 -1.14 9.16
N TYR A 239 -14.38 -1.20 7.91
CA TYR A 239 -15.22 -0.83 6.77
C TYR A 239 -16.33 -1.86 6.49
N ARG A 240 -16.17 -3.12 6.92
CA ARG A 240 -17.24 -4.13 6.81
C ARG A 240 -18.53 -3.73 7.53
N VAL A 241 -18.51 -2.80 8.50
CA VAL A 241 -19.75 -2.29 9.14
C VAL A 241 -20.73 -1.69 8.13
N LEU A 242 -20.22 -1.20 7.00
CA LEU A 242 -21.02 -0.66 5.89
C LEU A 242 -21.93 -1.74 5.26
N LEU A 243 -21.69 -3.03 5.50
CA LEU A 243 -22.65 -4.09 5.15
C LEU A 243 -24.03 -3.87 5.81
N ARG A 244 -24.08 -3.21 6.97
CA ARG A 244 -25.35 -2.91 7.67
C ARG A 244 -26.05 -1.66 7.15
N ASP A 245 -25.43 -0.93 6.24
CA ASP A 245 -26.06 0.21 5.59
C ASP A 245 -27.19 -0.26 4.66
N HIS A 246 -28.36 0.39 4.73
CA HIS A 246 -29.53 -0.02 3.96
C HIS A 246 -29.37 0.21 2.44
N GLY A 247 -28.65 1.25 2.03
CA GLY A 247 -28.45 1.58 0.62
C GLY A 247 -27.19 0.93 0.05
N LEU A 248 -26.07 1.08 0.75
CA LEU A 248 -24.75 0.62 0.32
C LEU A 248 -24.52 -0.89 0.57
N GLY A 249 -24.99 -1.40 1.71
CA GLY A 249 -24.71 -2.76 2.17
C GLY A 249 -25.08 -3.89 1.21
N PRO A 250 -26.20 -3.81 0.44
CA PRO A 250 -26.54 -4.82 -0.57
C PRO A 250 -25.58 -4.90 -1.76
N GLN A 251 -24.80 -3.86 -2.05
CA GLN A 251 -23.88 -3.81 -3.19
C GLN A 251 -22.40 -3.98 -2.77
N LEU A 252 -22.12 -3.83 -1.47
CA LEU A 252 -20.79 -3.83 -0.92
C LEU A 252 -20.18 -5.23 -0.93
N GLN A 253 -19.05 -5.38 -1.61
CA GLN A 253 -18.24 -6.60 -1.61
C GLN A 253 -17.09 -6.46 -0.59
N VAL A 254 -16.83 -7.52 0.17
CA VAL A 254 -15.74 -7.56 1.17
C VAL A 254 -14.87 -8.77 0.88
N PHE A 255 -13.57 -8.56 0.74
CA PHE A 255 -12.58 -9.61 0.54
C PHE A 255 -11.56 -9.60 1.68
N THR A 256 -11.27 -10.78 2.23
CA THR A 256 -10.34 -11.00 3.33
C THR A 256 -9.02 -11.54 2.78
N LEU A 257 -8.06 -10.65 2.52
CA LEU A 257 -6.78 -11.03 1.92
C LEU A 257 -5.95 -11.86 2.90
N GLY A 258 -5.47 -13.00 2.44
CA GLY A 258 -4.74 -13.97 3.27
C GLY A 258 -5.62 -14.90 4.11
N ASP A 259 -6.94 -14.65 4.22
CA ASP A 259 -7.88 -15.53 4.92
C ASP A 259 -8.78 -16.28 3.94
N GLU A 260 -8.52 -17.57 3.80
CA GLU A 260 -9.25 -18.49 2.91
C GLU A 260 -10.61 -18.94 3.48
N GLY A 261 -10.89 -18.68 4.75
CA GLY A 261 -12.07 -19.19 5.45
C GLY A 261 -13.30 -18.27 5.42
N VAL A 262 -13.13 -17.03 4.95
CA VAL A 262 -14.15 -15.97 5.03
C VAL A 262 -14.59 -15.48 3.65
N SER A 263 -13.76 -14.72 2.94
CA SER A 263 -14.03 -14.21 1.60
C SER A 263 -12.73 -14.09 0.80
N PRO A 264 -12.27 -15.18 0.16
CA PRO A 264 -10.93 -15.27 -0.40
C PRO A 264 -10.70 -14.33 -1.60
N PHE A 265 -9.48 -13.82 -1.73
CA PHE A 265 -9.03 -12.98 -2.84
C PHE A 265 -8.04 -13.74 -3.74
N ARG A 266 -7.97 -13.39 -5.03
CA ARG A 266 -7.00 -13.94 -5.98
C ARG A 266 -6.42 -12.84 -6.86
N LEU A 267 -5.10 -12.78 -6.95
CA LEU A 267 -4.39 -11.83 -7.80
C LEU A 267 -3.08 -12.48 -8.24
N ASN A 268 -2.89 -12.65 -9.54
CA ASN A 268 -1.58 -12.96 -10.08
C ASN A 268 -0.80 -11.63 -10.21
N PRO A 269 0.32 -11.42 -9.50
CA PRO A 269 1.12 -10.21 -9.64
C PRO A 269 1.68 -10.00 -11.04
N PHE A 270 1.85 -11.07 -11.82
CA PHE A 270 2.49 -11.06 -13.14
C PHE A 270 1.49 -11.12 -14.31
N GLU A 271 0.18 -11.15 -14.05
CA GLU A 271 -0.78 -11.00 -15.13
C GLU A 271 -0.65 -9.61 -15.76
N VAL A 272 -0.93 -9.41 -17.04
CA VAL A 272 -0.86 -8.07 -17.67
C VAL A 272 -2.19 -7.78 -18.34
N PRO A 273 -2.88 -6.68 -17.99
CA PRO A 273 -4.12 -6.29 -18.65
C PRO A 273 -3.93 -6.16 -20.16
N GLU A 274 -5.01 -6.40 -20.90
CA GLU A 274 -5.00 -6.16 -22.33
C GLU A 274 -4.79 -4.68 -22.63
N GLY A 275 -3.97 -4.36 -23.63
CA GLY A 275 -3.56 -2.99 -23.96
C GLY A 275 -2.30 -2.49 -23.22
N ILE A 276 -1.85 -3.17 -22.16
CA ILE A 276 -0.63 -2.78 -21.42
C ILE A 276 0.59 -3.55 -21.95
N PRO A 277 1.69 -2.86 -22.31
CA PRO A 277 2.94 -3.52 -22.64
C PRO A 277 3.56 -4.24 -21.44
N VAL A 278 4.04 -5.48 -21.64
CA VAL A 278 4.69 -6.28 -20.59
C VAL A 278 5.86 -5.53 -19.95
N ALA A 279 6.67 -4.80 -20.74
CA ALA A 279 7.80 -4.03 -20.23
C ALA A 279 7.39 -3.00 -19.15
N VAL A 280 6.29 -2.28 -19.40
CA VAL A 280 5.76 -1.27 -18.47
C VAL A 280 5.31 -1.92 -17.17
N HIS A 281 4.62 -3.07 -17.27
CA HIS A 281 4.19 -3.83 -16.10
C HIS A 281 5.39 -4.32 -15.26
N LEU A 282 6.43 -4.84 -15.92
CA LEU A 282 7.66 -5.29 -15.23
C LEU A 282 8.37 -4.16 -14.49
N ASP A 283 8.44 -2.96 -15.07
CA ASP A 283 9.03 -1.79 -14.42
C ASP A 283 8.26 -1.40 -13.14
N LEU A 284 6.92 -1.36 -13.22
CA LEU A 284 6.07 -1.07 -12.08
C LEU A 284 6.19 -2.14 -11.00
N LEU A 285 6.17 -3.42 -11.39
CA LEU A 285 6.31 -4.54 -10.48
C LEU A 285 7.65 -4.50 -9.74
N ARG A 286 8.75 -4.18 -10.44
CA ARG A 286 10.07 -3.96 -9.83
C ARG A 286 10.02 -2.84 -8.80
N SER A 287 9.31 -1.74 -9.06
CA SER A 287 9.12 -0.67 -8.08
C SER A 287 8.38 -1.14 -6.83
N VAL A 288 7.34 -1.98 -6.92
CA VAL A 288 6.67 -2.56 -5.72
C VAL A 288 7.66 -3.36 -4.89
N PHE A 289 8.38 -4.29 -5.54
CA PHE A 289 9.33 -5.14 -4.84
C PHE A 289 10.41 -4.30 -4.12
N ASN A 290 10.91 -3.23 -4.77
CA ASN A 290 11.88 -2.30 -4.18
C ASN A 290 11.30 -1.49 -3.01
N ALA A 291 10.06 -0.99 -3.14
CA ALA A 291 9.40 -0.21 -2.09
C ALA A 291 9.13 -1.03 -0.83
N SER A 292 8.72 -2.29 -1.01
CA SER A 292 8.23 -3.15 0.07
C SER A 292 9.31 -4.00 0.75
N PHE A 293 10.29 -4.53 0.01
CA PHE A 293 11.25 -5.49 0.57
C PHE A 293 12.63 -4.92 0.95
N GLY A 294 12.82 -3.61 0.75
CA GLY A 294 14.07 -2.91 1.08
C GLY A 294 15.29 -3.55 0.41
N MET A 295 15.23 -3.74 -0.91
CA MET A 295 16.31 -4.42 -1.63
C MET A 295 17.55 -3.55 -1.76
N TRP A 296 18.72 -4.14 -1.51
CA TRP A 296 20.03 -3.55 -1.74
C TRP A 296 20.70 -4.15 -2.97
N THR A 297 21.56 -3.36 -3.63
CA THR A 297 22.36 -3.82 -4.76
C THR A 297 23.25 -5.01 -4.36
N PRO A 298 23.29 -6.14 -5.13
CA PRO A 298 22.74 -6.32 -6.48
C PRO A 298 21.36 -7.02 -6.57
N LEU A 299 20.59 -7.15 -5.48
CA LEU A 299 19.31 -7.87 -5.50
C LEU A 299 18.29 -7.33 -6.52
N PRO A 300 18.10 -6.00 -6.69
CA PRO A 300 17.18 -5.48 -7.71
C PRO A 300 17.53 -5.92 -9.13
N GLN A 301 18.82 -5.98 -9.47
CA GLN A 301 19.30 -6.41 -10.78
C GLN A 301 19.04 -7.90 -11.02
N ILE A 302 19.26 -8.73 -10.00
CA ILE A 302 18.99 -10.17 -10.07
C ILE A 302 17.49 -10.41 -10.24
N LEU A 303 16.65 -9.67 -9.50
CA LEU A 303 15.20 -9.75 -9.64
C LEU A 303 14.76 -9.35 -11.06
N GLU A 304 15.31 -8.26 -11.62
CA GLU A 304 15.01 -7.80 -12.98
C GLU A 304 15.33 -8.87 -14.04
N VAL A 305 16.53 -9.44 -14.01
CA VAL A 305 16.91 -10.53 -14.93
C VAL A 305 15.98 -11.74 -14.77
N SER A 306 15.63 -12.07 -13.52
CA SER A 306 14.73 -13.19 -13.23
C SER A 306 13.30 -12.95 -13.74
N LEU A 307 12.79 -11.72 -13.60
CA LEU A 307 11.48 -11.31 -14.13
C LEU A 307 11.44 -11.40 -15.65
N HIS A 308 12.47 -10.90 -16.35
CA HIS A 308 12.54 -11.03 -17.81
C HIS A 308 12.59 -12.50 -18.25
N ALA A 309 13.38 -13.33 -17.56
CA ALA A 309 13.54 -14.73 -17.90
C ALA A 309 12.23 -15.53 -17.73
N ILE A 310 11.45 -15.31 -16.67
CA ILE A 310 10.16 -16.02 -16.51
C ILE A 310 9.13 -15.64 -17.57
N TYR A 311 9.14 -14.41 -18.07
CA TYR A 311 8.27 -14.03 -19.18
C TYR A 311 8.72 -14.67 -20.50
N ALA A 312 10.03 -14.70 -20.76
CA ALA A 312 10.59 -15.38 -21.91
C ALA A 312 10.29 -16.89 -21.92
N ASP A 313 10.35 -17.56 -20.75
CA ASP A 313 9.96 -18.97 -20.58
C ASP A 313 8.47 -19.19 -20.90
N ARG A 314 7.63 -18.20 -20.57
CA ARG A 314 6.22 -18.17 -20.99
C ARG A 314 6.03 -17.70 -22.44
N GLY A 315 7.09 -17.57 -23.23
CA GLY A 315 7.03 -17.26 -24.66
C GLY A 315 6.75 -15.80 -25.00
N TRP A 316 6.81 -14.88 -24.02
CA TRP A 316 6.75 -13.45 -24.28
C TRP A 316 8.06 -12.94 -24.84
N ASP A 317 7.98 -12.20 -25.94
CA ASP A 317 8.99 -11.24 -26.32
C ASP A 317 8.58 -9.88 -25.75
N VAL A 318 9.27 -9.47 -24.69
CA VAL A 318 9.00 -8.22 -23.97
C VAL A 318 9.22 -6.99 -24.86
N THR A 319 10.09 -7.08 -25.88
CA THR A 319 10.41 -5.98 -26.78
C THR A 319 9.29 -5.75 -27.80
N THR A 320 8.80 -6.84 -28.41
CA THR A 320 7.72 -6.75 -29.41
C THR A 320 6.32 -6.82 -28.79
N ASN A 321 6.23 -7.09 -27.49
CA ASN A 321 4.98 -7.32 -26.75
C ASN A 321 4.11 -8.44 -27.36
N THR A 322 4.76 -9.45 -27.95
CA THR A 322 4.09 -10.62 -28.56
C THR A 322 4.34 -11.88 -27.74
N ASN A 323 3.44 -12.86 -27.86
CA ASN A 323 3.62 -14.17 -27.25
C ASN A 323 3.51 -15.28 -28.31
N ARG A 324 4.59 -16.06 -28.49
CA ARG A 324 4.67 -17.09 -29.53
C ARG A 324 3.88 -18.37 -29.23
N ARG A 325 3.44 -18.57 -27.98
CA ARG A 325 2.72 -19.76 -27.49
C ARG A 325 1.22 -19.51 -27.30
N LEU A 326 0.79 -18.26 -27.40
CA LEU A 326 -0.59 -17.85 -27.18
C LEU A 326 -1.38 -17.92 -28.48
N ASP A 327 -2.38 -18.80 -28.53
CA ASP A 327 -3.35 -18.84 -29.63
C ASP A 327 -4.29 -17.63 -29.56
N ALA A 328 -4.75 -17.12 -30.71
CA ALA A 328 -5.61 -15.94 -30.76
C ALA A 328 -6.93 -16.05 -29.96
N ALA A 329 -7.43 -17.27 -29.76
CA ALA A 329 -8.66 -17.55 -29.01
C ALA A 329 -8.43 -18.05 -27.57
N ALA A 330 -7.17 -18.16 -27.13
CA ALA A 330 -6.84 -18.69 -25.81
C ALA A 330 -6.94 -17.62 -24.71
N ASP A 331 -7.25 -18.06 -23.49
CA ASP A 331 -7.22 -17.21 -22.29
C ASP A 331 -5.80 -16.67 -22.06
N ARG A 332 -5.59 -15.35 -22.07
CA ARG A 332 -4.27 -14.75 -21.84
C ARG A 332 -3.68 -15.09 -20.47
N SER A 333 -4.50 -15.42 -19.47
CA SER A 333 -4.04 -15.71 -18.11
C SER A 333 -3.06 -16.89 -18.04
N VAL A 334 -3.15 -17.87 -18.96
CA VAL A 334 -2.20 -18.98 -19.00
C VAL A 334 -0.82 -18.57 -19.51
N ALA A 335 -0.71 -17.42 -20.17
CA ALA A 335 0.53 -16.87 -20.69
C ALA A 335 1.37 -16.14 -19.65
N PHE A 336 0.86 -15.89 -18.44
CA PHE A 336 1.58 -15.11 -17.44
C PHE A 336 2.20 -15.97 -16.34
N PRO A 337 3.45 -15.67 -15.92
CA PRO A 337 4.15 -16.45 -14.93
C PRO A 337 3.50 -16.35 -13.54
N THR A 338 3.97 -17.16 -12.59
CA THR A 338 3.55 -17.11 -11.18
C THR A 338 4.75 -16.94 -10.23
N LEU A 339 4.47 -16.80 -8.93
CA LEU A 339 5.54 -16.70 -7.92
C LEU A 339 6.38 -17.97 -7.87
N THR A 340 5.77 -19.15 -8.07
CA THR A 340 6.51 -20.42 -8.22
C THR A 340 7.46 -20.38 -9.43
N ASP A 341 7.10 -19.76 -10.54
CA ASP A 341 8.02 -19.61 -11.68
C ASP A 341 9.20 -18.72 -11.32
N LEU A 342 8.93 -17.58 -10.66
CA LEU A 342 9.98 -16.64 -10.25
C LEU A 342 10.98 -17.28 -9.28
N VAL A 343 10.51 -17.98 -8.23
CA VAL A 343 11.39 -18.66 -7.28
C VAL A 343 12.27 -19.69 -7.99
N ARG A 344 11.69 -20.50 -8.87
CA ARG A 344 12.47 -21.50 -9.63
C ARG A 344 13.52 -20.85 -10.50
N LYS A 345 13.19 -19.75 -11.16
CA LYS A 345 14.12 -19.03 -12.03
C LYS A 345 15.26 -18.37 -11.23
N VAL A 346 14.98 -17.84 -10.05
CA VAL A 346 16.01 -17.32 -9.13
C VAL A 346 16.97 -18.42 -8.70
N GLU A 347 16.46 -19.59 -8.30
CA GLU A 347 17.28 -20.75 -7.92
C GLU A 347 18.15 -21.27 -9.08
N GLU A 348 17.67 -21.12 -10.32
CA GLU A 348 18.37 -21.52 -11.54
C GLU A 348 19.44 -20.52 -11.99
N LEU A 349 19.11 -19.22 -12.02
CA LEU A 349 19.96 -18.19 -12.60
C LEU A 349 21.08 -17.71 -11.68
N VAL A 350 20.84 -17.57 -10.37
CA VAL A 350 21.82 -16.96 -9.46
C VAL A 350 23.19 -17.66 -9.51
N PRO A 351 23.29 -19.01 -9.55
CA PRO A 351 24.57 -19.71 -9.73
C PRO A 351 25.30 -19.42 -11.05
N GLN A 352 24.59 -18.93 -12.08
CA GLN A 352 25.12 -18.71 -13.43
C GLN A 352 25.62 -17.28 -13.65
N LEU A 353 25.37 -16.35 -12.71
CA LEU A 353 25.69 -14.92 -12.86
C LEU A 353 27.18 -14.59 -12.61
N GLY A 354 28.04 -15.59 -12.41
CA GLY A 354 29.49 -15.40 -12.26
C GLY A 354 29.94 -14.85 -10.92
N TYR A 355 29.06 -14.82 -9.90
CA TYR A 355 29.45 -14.53 -8.52
C TYR A 355 30.21 -15.70 -7.89
N GLU A 356 31.05 -15.41 -6.90
CA GLU A 356 31.65 -16.46 -6.07
C GLU A 356 30.56 -17.31 -5.38
N ASP A 357 30.76 -18.62 -5.27
CA ASP A 357 29.76 -19.58 -4.78
C ASP A 357 29.08 -19.16 -3.46
N LYS A 358 29.86 -18.61 -2.53
CA LYS A 358 29.35 -18.12 -1.24
C LYS A 358 28.41 -16.93 -1.42
N VAL A 359 28.83 -15.95 -2.22
CA VAL A 359 28.04 -14.73 -2.50
C VAL A 359 26.77 -15.08 -3.27
N ALA A 360 26.86 -15.96 -4.26
CA ALA A 360 25.70 -16.49 -4.97
C ALA A 360 24.73 -17.20 -4.01
N GLY A 361 25.27 -18.00 -3.08
CA GLY A 361 24.50 -18.68 -2.04
C GLY A 361 23.72 -17.70 -1.15
N ASP A 362 24.37 -16.65 -0.68
CA ASP A 362 23.77 -15.62 0.19
C ASP A 362 22.69 -14.81 -0.55
N LEU A 363 22.95 -14.39 -1.79
CA LEU A 363 21.99 -13.67 -2.64
C LEU A 363 20.75 -14.51 -2.96
N ARG A 364 20.96 -15.79 -3.33
CA ARG A 364 19.89 -16.75 -3.58
C ARG A 364 19.04 -16.93 -2.33
N ALA A 365 19.65 -17.16 -1.17
CA ALA A 365 18.94 -17.32 0.09
C ALA A 365 18.12 -16.07 0.46
N ALA A 366 18.70 -14.87 0.29
CA ALA A 366 18.04 -13.61 0.60
C ALA A 366 16.79 -13.34 -0.27
N LEU A 367 16.87 -13.61 -1.57
CA LEU A 367 15.75 -13.40 -2.50
C LEU A 367 14.70 -14.51 -2.39
N SER A 368 15.13 -15.78 -2.36
CA SER A 368 14.22 -16.92 -2.21
C SER A 368 13.43 -16.88 -0.90
N THR A 369 14.01 -16.41 0.20
CA THR A 369 13.29 -16.30 1.49
C THR A 369 12.12 -15.32 1.39
N ARG A 370 12.33 -14.15 0.79
CA ARG A 370 11.29 -13.13 0.57
C ARG A 370 10.21 -13.60 -0.40
N LEU A 371 10.60 -14.23 -1.50
CA LEU A 371 9.63 -14.74 -2.48
C LEU A 371 8.82 -15.93 -1.92
N ASN A 372 9.42 -16.79 -1.11
CA ASN A 372 8.72 -17.90 -0.47
C ASN A 372 7.78 -17.44 0.65
N SER A 373 8.06 -16.31 1.31
CA SER A 373 7.11 -15.75 2.29
C SER A 373 5.77 -15.42 1.63
N LEU A 374 5.77 -14.89 0.40
CA LEU A 374 4.58 -14.63 -0.41
C LEU A 374 3.86 -15.90 -0.92
N ARG A 375 4.55 -17.03 -0.97
CA ARG A 375 4.01 -18.33 -1.44
C ARG A 375 3.45 -19.22 -0.32
N THR A 376 3.53 -18.78 0.93
CA THR A 376 3.18 -19.61 2.09
C THR A 376 1.79 -19.27 2.62
N GLY A 377 1.03 -20.29 3.05
CA GLY A 377 -0.30 -20.12 3.66
C GLY A 377 -1.33 -19.46 2.72
N GLY A 378 -2.22 -18.64 3.28
CA GLY A 378 -3.23 -17.92 2.50
C GLY A 378 -2.64 -16.96 1.46
N LYS A 379 -1.44 -16.40 1.70
CA LYS A 379 -0.76 -15.53 0.73
C LYS A 379 -0.41 -16.28 -0.57
N GLY A 380 0.08 -17.52 -0.44
CA GLY A 380 0.37 -18.36 -1.61
C GLY A 380 -0.88 -18.68 -2.42
N ARG A 381 -1.97 -19.07 -1.74
CA ARG A 381 -3.26 -19.36 -2.39
C ARG A 381 -3.89 -18.13 -3.07
N MET A 382 -3.56 -16.94 -2.58
CA MET A 382 -3.99 -15.67 -3.13
C MET A 382 -3.14 -15.21 -4.32
N LEU A 383 -1.81 -15.34 -4.22
CA LEU A 383 -0.85 -14.70 -5.14
C LEU A 383 -0.21 -15.64 -6.17
N ASP A 384 -0.06 -16.92 -5.85
CA ASP A 384 0.60 -17.90 -6.72
C ASP A 384 -0.42 -18.60 -7.65
N VAL A 385 -1.20 -17.78 -8.34
CA VAL A 385 -2.28 -18.19 -9.24
C VAL A 385 -2.02 -17.70 -10.66
N ARG A 386 -2.62 -18.35 -11.66
CA ARG A 386 -2.52 -17.89 -13.07
C ARG A 386 -3.45 -16.73 -13.37
N ARG A 387 -4.64 -16.79 -12.78
CA ARG A 387 -5.75 -15.91 -13.12
C ARG A 387 -6.19 -15.12 -11.90
N SER A 388 -6.15 -13.80 -12.02
CA SER A 388 -6.66 -12.87 -11.00
C SER A 388 -8.18 -12.88 -10.96
N LEU A 389 -8.74 -12.32 -9.89
CA LEU A 389 -10.10 -11.79 -9.94
C LEU A 389 -10.17 -10.69 -11.02
N PRO A 390 -11.22 -10.65 -11.87
CA PRO A 390 -11.41 -9.57 -12.82
C PRO A 390 -11.44 -8.24 -12.06
N PHE A 391 -10.56 -7.31 -12.41
CA PHE A 391 -10.39 -6.07 -11.66
C PHE A 391 -11.58 -5.13 -11.83
N GLU A 392 -12.35 -5.33 -12.91
CA GLU A 392 -13.60 -4.64 -13.24
C GLU A 392 -14.65 -4.79 -12.13
N LEU A 393 -14.58 -5.87 -11.34
CA LEU A 393 -15.46 -6.06 -10.18
C LEU A 393 -15.29 -4.92 -9.16
N PHE A 394 -14.05 -4.49 -8.90
CA PHE A 394 -13.73 -3.43 -7.95
C PHE A 394 -14.03 -2.03 -8.49
N LEU A 395 -14.08 -1.88 -9.82
CA LEU A 395 -14.37 -0.61 -10.47
C LEU A 395 -15.86 -0.42 -10.74
N GLY A 396 -16.64 -1.50 -10.77
CA GLY A 396 -18.09 -1.46 -11.00
C GLY A 396 -18.92 -1.51 -9.72
N HIS A 397 -18.35 -1.92 -8.58
CA HIS A 397 -19.09 -2.08 -7.32
C HIS A 397 -18.28 -1.54 -6.14
N PRO A 398 -18.95 -1.05 -5.08
CA PRO A 398 -18.29 -0.75 -3.81
C PRO A 398 -17.60 -1.99 -3.25
N ALA A 399 -16.32 -1.89 -2.92
CA ALA A 399 -15.51 -2.99 -2.45
C ALA A 399 -14.59 -2.58 -1.28
N VAL A 400 -14.37 -3.52 -0.36
CA VAL A 400 -13.42 -3.42 0.75
C VAL A 400 -12.46 -4.60 0.69
N LEU A 401 -11.17 -4.31 0.66
CA LEU A 401 -10.10 -5.29 0.77
C LEU A 401 -9.50 -5.18 2.17
N GLU A 402 -9.72 -6.21 2.96
CA GLU A 402 -9.22 -6.32 4.32
C GLU A 402 -7.89 -7.06 4.31
N LEU A 403 -6.83 -6.36 4.69
CA LEU A 403 -5.47 -6.87 4.72
C LEU A 403 -5.03 -7.19 6.17
N GLU A 404 -5.94 -7.24 7.14
CA GLU A 404 -5.60 -7.64 8.53
C GLU A 404 -4.97 -9.05 8.57
N GLY A 405 -5.49 -9.98 7.77
CA GLY A 405 -4.97 -11.34 7.62
C GLY A 405 -3.69 -11.46 6.79
N MET A 406 -3.21 -10.37 6.19
CA MET A 406 -1.88 -10.32 5.57
C MET A 406 -0.80 -10.23 6.65
N GLY A 407 0.39 -10.77 6.35
CA GLY A 407 1.48 -10.98 7.30
C GLY A 407 2.02 -9.70 7.94
N ASP A 408 3.25 -9.34 7.62
CA ASP A 408 3.87 -8.14 8.17
C ASP A 408 3.48 -6.87 7.39
N ASP A 409 4.02 -5.73 7.84
CA ASP A 409 3.75 -4.43 7.25
C ASP A 409 4.30 -4.32 5.81
N ASP A 410 5.37 -5.05 5.49
CA ASP A 410 5.99 -5.08 4.17
C ASP A 410 5.11 -5.88 3.18
N ASP A 411 4.54 -7.01 3.61
CA ASP A 411 3.54 -7.78 2.84
C ASP A 411 2.31 -6.92 2.52
N LYS A 412 1.85 -6.11 3.49
CA LYS A 412 0.71 -5.20 3.31
C LYS A 412 1.03 -4.09 2.32
N ALA A 413 2.21 -3.47 2.44
CA ALA A 413 2.67 -2.47 1.50
C ALA A 413 2.81 -3.05 0.08
N PHE A 414 3.32 -4.29 -0.05
CA PHE A 414 3.44 -4.99 -1.32
C PHE A 414 2.07 -5.18 -1.98
N MET A 415 1.07 -5.66 -1.22
CA MET A 415 -0.30 -5.80 -1.74
C MET A 415 -0.93 -4.48 -2.16
N MET A 416 -0.79 -3.43 -1.34
CA MET A 416 -1.30 -2.10 -1.68
C MET A 416 -0.66 -1.58 -2.97
N GLY A 417 0.65 -1.77 -3.15
CA GLY A 417 1.36 -1.41 -4.38
C GLY A 417 0.88 -2.18 -5.60
N LEU A 418 0.67 -3.50 -5.49
CA LEU A 418 0.12 -4.32 -6.58
C LEU A 418 -1.28 -3.86 -7.00
N LEU A 419 -2.15 -3.58 -6.02
CA LEU A 419 -3.52 -3.13 -6.28
C LEU A 419 -3.53 -1.73 -6.94
N MET A 420 -2.63 -0.84 -6.52
CA MET A 420 -2.49 0.49 -7.11
C MET A 420 -1.98 0.42 -8.56
N ILE A 421 -1.03 -0.48 -8.86
CA ILE A 421 -0.59 -0.74 -10.24
C ILE A 421 -1.72 -1.26 -11.10
N ARG A 422 -2.46 -2.28 -10.61
CA ARG A 422 -3.60 -2.84 -11.33
C ARG A 422 -4.65 -1.79 -11.65
N LEU A 423 -4.94 -0.92 -10.69
CA LEU A 423 -5.84 0.21 -10.88
C LEU A 423 -5.33 1.16 -11.97
N ALA A 424 -4.06 1.58 -11.88
CA ALA A 424 -3.49 2.51 -12.84
C ALA A 424 -3.44 1.91 -14.26
N GLU A 425 -3.01 0.66 -14.40
CA GLU A 425 -3.01 -0.08 -15.66
C GLU A 425 -4.40 -0.18 -16.28
N HIS A 426 -5.40 -0.56 -15.48
CA HIS A 426 -6.76 -0.67 -15.98
C HIS A 426 -7.32 0.70 -16.43
N ARG A 427 -7.01 1.78 -15.68
CA ARG A 427 -7.44 3.14 -16.03
C ARG A 427 -6.75 3.68 -17.29
N ARG A 428 -5.46 3.39 -17.48
CA ARG A 428 -4.73 3.70 -18.73
C ARG A 428 -5.41 3.12 -19.96
N CYS A 429 -5.96 1.90 -19.87
CA CYS A 429 -6.68 1.27 -20.98
C CYS A 429 -8.03 1.92 -21.29
N GLN A 430 -8.64 2.62 -20.33
CA GLN A 430 -9.90 3.32 -20.53
C GLN A 430 -9.71 4.72 -21.13
N GLY A 431 -8.53 5.33 -20.93
CA GLY A 431 -8.19 6.66 -21.42
C GLY A 431 -8.78 7.79 -20.56
N ASP A 432 -8.61 9.02 -21.03
CA ASP A 432 -9.01 10.24 -20.32
C ASP A 432 -10.53 10.33 -20.21
N ILE A 433 -11.01 10.65 -19.00
CA ILE A 433 -12.42 10.79 -18.69
C ILE A 433 -12.63 12.05 -17.84
N ASP A 434 -13.60 12.87 -18.23
CA ASP A 434 -14.02 14.01 -17.44
C ASP A 434 -14.86 13.57 -16.23
N GLY A 435 -14.55 14.16 -15.08
CA GLY A 435 -15.27 13.97 -13.83
C GLY A 435 -14.90 12.71 -13.05
N LEU A 436 -15.49 12.57 -11.86
CA LEU A 436 -15.18 11.46 -10.94
C LEU A 436 -15.89 10.16 -11.36
N GLN A 437 -15.10 9.12 -11.65
CA GLN A 437 -15.58 7.78 -12.02
C GLN A 437 -15.51 6.77 -10.87
N HIS A 438 -14.52 6.89 -10.00
CA HIS A 438 -14.28 5.91 -8.93
C HIS A 438 -13.39 6.50 -7.83
N LEU A 439 -13.57 6.03 -6.59
CA LEU A 439 -12.75 6.42 -5.44
C LEU A 439 -11.91 5.25 -4.93
N LEU A 440 -10.61 5.47 -4.75
CA LEU A 440 -9.74 4.57 -4.00
C LEU A 440 -9.50 5.18 -2.61
N VAL A 441 -9.77 4.44 -1.53
CA VAL A 441 -9.39 4.81 -0.17
C VAL A 441 -8.20 3.99 0.25
N ILE A 442 -7.14 4.67 0.72
CA ILE A 442 -5.92 4.02 1.22
C ILE A 442 -5.75 4.38 2.69
N GLU A 443 -6.07 3.46 3.59
CA GLU A 443 -5.79 3.59 5.02
C GLU A 443 -4.32 3.26 5.33
N GLU A 444 -3.73 4.00 6.27
CA GLU A 444 -2.30 3.91 6.64
C GLU A 444 -1.38 3.97 5.41
N ALA A 445 -1.62 4.97 4.56
CA ALA A 445 -0.91 5.12 3.29
C ALA A 445 0.61 5.26 3.42
N HIS A 446 1.13 5.68 4.59
CA HIS A 446 2.57 5.75 4.86
C HIS A 446 3.29 4.40 4.72
N ARG A 447 2.56 3.28 4.71
CA ARG A 447 3.14 1.95 4.46
C ARG A 447 3.74 1.83 3.07
N LEU A 448 3.04 2.36 2.07
CA LEU A 448 3.47 2.36 0.67
C LEU A 448 4.16 3.68 0.28
N LEU A 449 3.61 4.80 0.74
CA LEU A 449 4.01 6.16 0.34
C LEU A 449 4.87 6.84 1.40
N ALA A 450 5.84 6.11 1.96
CA ALA A 450 6.67 6.56 3.07
C ALA A 450 7.64 7.69 2.67
N ASN A 451 7.90 8.61 3.58
CA ASN A 451 9.00 9.56 3.47
C ASN A 451 10.35 8.85 3.67
N THR A 452 11.19 8.82 2.63
CA THR A 452 12.48 8.14 2.64
C THR A 452 13.68 9.09 2.82
N ALA A 453 13.46 10.41 2.86
CA ALA A 453 14.51 11.45 2.83
C ALA A 453 15.14 11.81 4.19
N GLY A 454 15.17 10.87 5.16
CA GLY A 454 15.70 11.11 6.50
C GLY A 454 17.24 11.19 6.57
N PRO A 455 17.83 11.90 7.55
CA PRO A 455 19.28 12.04 7.68
C PRO A 455 19.91 10.71 8.13
N ARG A 456 20.70 10.07 7.26
CA ARG A 456 21.24 8.71 7.50
C ARG A 456 22.64 8.47 6.92
N SER A 457 23.35 7.48 7.48
CA SER A 457 24.78 7.22 7.26
C SER A 457 25.06 6.39 5.99
N GLY A 458 26.27 6.50 5.43
CA GLY A 458 26.67 6.11 4.06
C GLY A 458 26.16 4.79 3.44
N GLY A 459 25.97 3.71 4.21
CA GLY A 459 25.41 2.45 3.70
C GLY A 459 23.89 2.47 3.53
N GLU A 460 23.19 3.20 4.38
CA GLU A 460 21.73 3.40 4.34
C GLU A 460 21.31 4.35 3.21
N ILE A 461 22.26 5.11 2.64
CA ILE A 461 22.00 6.07 1.55
C ILE A 461 21.59 5.35 0.25
N VAL A 462 22.23 4.22 -0.07
CA VAL A 462 21.96 3.48 -1.33
C VAL A 462 20.60 2.79 -1.27
N GLU A 463 20.27 2.13 -0.15
CA GLU A 463 18.95 1.52 0.07
C GLU A 463 17.83 2.57 0.09
N ALA A 464 18.05 3.71 0.77
CA ALA A 464 17.10 4.81 0.80
C ALA A 464 16.83 5.39 -0.60
N ASN A 465 17.85 5.42 -1.47
CA ASN A 465 17.70 5.90 -2.85
C ASN A 465 16.82 4.94 -3.70
N VAL A 466 17.04 3.62 -3.60
CA VAL A 466 16.21 2.63 -4.31
C VAL A 466 14.76 2.69 -3.84
N ARG A 467 14.53 2.77 -2.52
CA ARG A 467 13.17 2.90 -1.95
C ARG A 467 12.54 4.24 -2.30
N GLY A 468 13.29 5.34 -2.29
CA GLY A 468 12.83 6.66 -2.69
C GLY A 468 12.34 6.70 -4.13
N LYS A 469 13.13 6.19 -5.08
CA LYS A 469 12.72 6.08 -6.49
C LYS A 469 11.46 5.24 -6.69
N ALA A 470 11.29 4.19 -5.88
CA ALA A 470 10.08 3.39 -5.90
C ALA A 470 8.85 4.18 -5.40
N VAL A 471 8.99 4.94 -4.31
CA VAL A 471 7.94 5.84 -3.81
C VAL A 471 7.60 6.92 -4.86
N ASP A 472 8.60 7.50 -5.53
CA ASP A 472 8.41 8.49 -6.60
C ASP A 472 7.59 7.92 -7.77
N THR A 473 7.72 6.62 -8.04
CA THR A 473 6.90 5.94 -9.05
C THR A 473 5.42 5.96 -8.65
N PHE A 474 5.11 5.64 -7.39
CA PHE A 474 3.73 5.65 -6.90
C PHE A 474 3.15 7.06 -6.77
N THR A 475 3.94 8.05 -6.36
CA THR A 475 3.47 9.45 -6.35
C THR A 475 3.18 9.96 -7.76
N SER A 476 4.00 9.57 -8.74
CA SER A 476 3.75 9.86 -10.16
C SER A 476 2.47 9.19 -10.68
N LEU A 477 2.21 7.94 -10.26
CA LEU A 477 0.96 7.25 -10.58
C LEU A 477 -0.27 7.96 -10.01
N LEU A 478 -0.21 8.53 -8.80
CA LEU A 478 -1.31 9.34 -8.25
C LEU A 478 -1.62 10.52 -9.19
N SER A 479 -0.59 11.30 -9.55
CA SER A 479 -0.75 12.43 -10.45
C SER A 479 -1.33 12.06 -11.81
N GLU A 480 -0.97 10.87 -12.33
CA GLU A 480 -1.45 10.38 -13.62
C GLU A 480 -2.92 9.95 -13.58
N ILE A 481 -3.32 9.13 -12.59
CA ILE A 481 -4.65 8.52 -12.57
C ILE A 481 -5.79 9.53 -12.41
N ARG A 482 -5.47 10.76 -11.97
CA ARG A 482 -6.39 11.90 -11.99
C ARG A 482 -7.03 12.12 -13.36
N ALA A 483 -6.29 11.96 -14.46
CA ALA A 483 -6.79 12.18 -15.82
C ALA A 483 -7.89 11.18 -16.24
N TYR A 484 -7.93 10.03 -15.57
CA TYR A 484 -8.85 8.93 -15.88
C TYR A 484 -10.10 8.93 -14.97
N GLY A 485 -10.40 10.06 -14.33
CA GLY A 485 -11.51 10.19 -13.38
C GLY A 485 -11.33 9.39 -12.08
N GLN A 486 -10.11 8.96 -11.75
CA GLN A 486 -9.81 8.20 -10.54
C GLN A 486 -9.48 9.14 -9.37
N GLY A 487 -10.37 9.22 -8.39
CA GLY A 487 -10.11 9.91 -7.13
C GLY A 487 -9.41 9.01 -6.12
N VAL A 488 -8.59 9.60 -5.25
CA VAL A 488 -7.88 8.88 -4.18
C VAL A 488 -8.09 9.62 -2.87
N ILE A 489 -8.47 8.91 -1.83
CA ILE A 489 -8.59 9.40 -0.45
C ILE A 489 -7.47 8.73 0.35
N VAL A 490 -6.42 9.50 0.62
CA VAL A 490 -5.29 9.08 1.45
C VAL A 490 -5.66 9.32 2.90
N VAL A 491 -5.64 8.27 3.73
CA VAL A 491 -5.99 8.35 5.15
C VAL A 491 -4.78 7.93 5.97
N ASP A 492 -4.32 8.80 6.86
CA ASP A 492 -3.15 8.53 7.70
C ASP A 492 -3.26 9.21 9.07
N GLN A 493 -2.49 8.74 10.04
CA GLN A 493 -2.43 9.34 11.38
C GLN A 493 -1.26 10.30 11.55
N ILE A 494 -0.17 10.09 10.80
CA ILE A 494 1.11 10.80 10.99
C ILE A 494 1.53 11.41 9.63
N PRO A 495 1.05 12.62 9.29
CA PRO A 495 1.41 13.31 8.05
C PRO A 495 2.91 13.36 7.76
N ALA A 496 3.76 13.52 8.78
CA ALA A 496 5.21 13.61 8.60
C ALA A 496 5.85 12.31 8.06
N LYS A 497 5.18 11.16 8.19
CA LYS A 497 5.63 9.87 7.62
C LYS A 497 5.32 9.72 6.14
N LEU A 498 4.47 10.55 5.56
CA LEU A 498 4.13 10.48 4.14
C LEU A 498 5.15 11.24 3.30
N ALA A 499 5.40 10.74 2.09
CA ALA A 499 6.20 11.45 1.12
C ALA A 499 5.60 12.86 0.85
N PRO A 500 6.40 13.94 0.86
CA PRO A 500 5.88 15.30 0.71
C PRO A 500 5.02 15.51 -0.53
N ASP A 501 5.33 14.82 -1.62
CA ASP A 501 4.61 14.95 -2.88
C ASP A 501 3.19 14.36 -2.81
N VAL A 502 2.89 13.44 -1.89
CA VAL A 502 1.51 12.98 -1.64
C VAL A 502 0.67 14.11 -1.09
N LEU A 503 1.21 14.89 -0.14
CA LEU A 503 0.51 16.02 0.47
C LEU A 503 0.34 17.19 -0.51
N LYS A 504 1.29 17.38 -1.43
CA LYS A 504 1.18 18.39 -2.49
C LYS A 504 0.16 17.99 -3.57
N ASN A 505 0.10 16.70 -3.93
CA ASN A 505 -0.81 16.19 -4.97
C ASN A 505 -2.24 15.94 -4.48
N THR A 506 -2.53 16.17 -3.18
CA THR A 506 -3.89 16.09 -2.63
C THR A 506 -4.52 17.47 -2.52
N ASN A 507 -5.59 17.68 -3.27
CA ASN A 507 -6.33 18.94 -3.31
C ASN A 507 -7.12 19.19 -2.03
N LEU A 508 -8.03 18.28 -1.68
CA LEU A 508 -8.83 18.39 -0.47
C LEU A 508 -8.02 17.91 0.73
N LYS A 509 -7.89 18.73 1.78
CA LYS A 509 -7.24 18.34 3.03
C LYS A 509 -8.24 18.47 4.17
N ILE A 510 -8.37 17.42 4.96
CA ILE A 510 -9.24 17.36 6.14
C ILE A 510 -8.40 16.94 7.34
N ALA A 511 -8.04 17.90 8.18
CA ALA A 511 -7.27 17.70 9.39
C ALA A 511 -8.19 17.70 10.62
N HIS A 512 -8.44 16.52 11.18
CA HIS A 512 -9.00 16.39 12.52
C HIS A 512 -7.92 16.70 13.57
N ARG A 513 -8.20 16.42 14.85
CA ARG A 513 -7.25 16.67 15.95
C ARG A 513 -5.86 16.06 15.69
N ILE A 514 -4.81 16.88 15.74
CA ILE A 514 -3.38 16.50 15.64
C ILE A 514 -2.61 17.18 16.77
N VAL A 515 -1.84 16.41 17.54
CA VAL A 515 -1.14 16.92 18.73
C VAL A 515 0.35 17.18 18.46
N ALA A 516 1.01 16.29 17.73
CA ALA A 516 2.45 16.36 17.48
C ALA A 516 2.81 17.61 16.66
N GLY A 517 3.86 18.32 17.07
CA GLY A 517 4.22 19.62 16.50
C GLY A 517 4.78 19.54 15.07
N ASP A 518 5.53 18.50 14.77
CA ASP A 518 6.08 18.20 13.43
C ASP A 518 4.97 17.85 12.43
N ASP A 519 4.00 17.01 12.82
CA ASP A 519 2.81 16.72 12.00
C ASP A 519 1.98 17.99 11.72
N ARG A 520 1.84 18.82 12.76
CA ARG A 520 1.17 20.12 12.73
C ARG A 520 1.85 21.11 11.78
N GLU A 521 3.18 21.21 11.83
CA GLU A 521 3.98 22.05 10.93
C GLU A 521 3.79 21.65 9.46
N VAL A 522 3.83 20.35 9.16
CA VAL A 522 3.61 19.81 7.80
C VAL A 522 2.20 20.17 7.29
N LEU A 523 1.18 20.07 8.15
CA LEU A 523 -0.18 20.47 7.80
C LEU A 523 -0.32 21.98 7.63
N GLY A 524 0.23 22.77 8.54
CA GLY A 524 0.17 24.22 8.48
C GLY A 524 0.80 24.77 7.20
N ALA A 525 1.93 24.19 6.79
CA ALA A 525 2.60 24.53 5.54
C ALA A 525 1.80 24.15 4.27
N THR A 526 0.94 23.12 4.34
CA THR A 526 0.19 22.63 3.18
C THR A 526 -1.28 23.08 3.12
N MET A 527 -1.78 23.70 4.19
CA MET A 527 -3.14 24.24 4.33
C MET A 527 -3.16 25.76 4.58
N VAL A 528 -2.02 26.45 4.46
CA VAL A 528 -1.89 27.91 4.64
C VAL A 528 -2.36 28.37 6.03
N MET A 529 -2.03 27.61 7.08
CA MET A 529 -2.46 27.94 8.44
C MET A 529 -1.64 29.06 9.06
N THR A 530 -2.30 29.90 9.85
CA THR A 530 -1.61 30.80 10.79
C THR A 530 -1.08 30.01 11.99
N PRO A 531 -0.08 30.53 12.75
CA PRO A 531 0.40 29.88 13.97
C PRO A 531 -0.70 29.59 15.01
N GLY A 532 -1.73 30.45 15.08
CA GLY A 532 -2.87 30.24 15.97
C GLY A 532 -3.78 29.08 15.51
N GLN A 533 -4.05 28.98 14.21
CA GLN A 533 -4.83 27.88 13.63
C GLN A 533 -4.10 26.54 13.75
N ASP A 534 -2.79 26.54 13.53
CA ASP A 534 -1.94 25.37 13.73
C ASP A 534 -2.06 24.84 15.16
N VAL A 535 -1.78 25.67 16.18
CA VAL A 535 -1.89 25.27 17.59
C VAL A 535 -3.29 24.76 17.94
N ALA A 536 -4.34 25.30 17.33
CA ALA A 536 -5.70 24.86 17.57
C ALA A 536 -6.01 23.43 17.10
N LEU A 537 -5.25 22.87 16.15
CA LEU A 537 -5.41 21.46 15.75
C LEU A 537 -5.25 20.50 16.94
N ALA A 538 -4.47 20.86 17.96
CA ALA A 538 -4.23 20.02 19.13
C ALA A 538 -5.46 19.86 20.05
N THR A 539 -6.41 20.82 19.98
CA THR A 539 -7.55 20.89 20.91
C THR A 539 -8.91 20.64 20.25
N LEU A 540 -8.92 20.32 18.94
CA LEU A 540 -10.18 20.05 18.22
C LEU A 540 -10.98 18.90 18.85
N PRO A 541 -12.28 19.08 19.13
CA PRO A 541 -13.17 17.99 19.54
C PRO A 541 -13.33 16.92 18.46
N VAL A 542 -13.84 15.75 18.86
CA VAL A 542 -14.13 14.65 17.93
C VAL A 542 -15.14 15.09 16.86
N GLY A 543 -14.82 14.80 15.59
CA GLY A 543 -15.63 15.18 14.44
C GLY A 543 -15.46 16.64 14.01
N ARG A 544 -14.64 17.44 14.70
CA ARG A 544 -14.25 18.77 14.25
C ARG A 544 -12.97 18.70 13.44
N ALA A 545 -12.96 19.31 12.27
CA ALA A 545 -11.82 19.27 11.35
C ALA A 545 -11.59 20.62 10.70
N ALA A 546 -10.32 20.99 10.54
CA ALA A 546 -9.92 22.03 9.61
C ALA A 546 -9.94 21.46 8.19
N VAL A 547 -10.56 22.18 7.26
CA VAL A 547 -10.72 21.78 5.86
C VAL A 547 -10.14 22.85 4.96
N PHE A 548 -9.41 22.42 3.94
CA PHE A 548 -8.80 23.27 2.93
C PHE A 548 -8.93 22.62 1.56
N THR A 549 -9.29 23.38 0.54
CA THR A 549 -9.24 22.97 -0.86
C THR A 549 -8.62 24.05 -1.75
N ASP A 550 -8.06 23.64 -2.88
CA ASP A 550 -7.61 24.54 -3.95
C ASP A 550 -8.67 25.60 -4.30
N GLY A 551 -8.22 26.85 -4.30
CA GLY A 551 -9.01 28.06 -4.49
C GLY A 551 -9.30 28.85 -3.20
N GLU A 552 -9.02 28.29 -2.03
CA GLU A 552 -9.17 28.97 -0.74
C GLU A 552 -7.87 29.66 -0.31
N ASP A 553 -7.97 30.79 0.40
CA ASP A 553 -6.86 31.55 0.94
C ASP A 553 -6.54 31.21 2.40
N ALA A 554 -7.50 30.63 3.13
CA ALA A 554 -7.32 30.09 4.47
C ALA A 554 -8.25 28.88 4.73
N PRO A 555 -7.93 28.01 5.71
CA PRO A 555 -8.78 26.87 6.02
C PRO A 555 -10.05 27.27 6.77
N LEU A 556 -11.10 26.47 6.60
CA LEU A 556 -12.35 26.57 7.34
C LEU A 556 -12.44 25.50 8.42
N LEU A 557 -13.11 25.80 9.53
CA LEU A 557 -13.37 24.83 10.58
C LEU A 557 -14.77 24.22 10.38
N LEU A 558 -14.87 22.90 10.28
CA LEU A 558 -16.13 22.18 10.05
C LEU A 558 -16.48 21.23 11.18
N GLN A 559 -17.77 21.06 11.44
CA GLN A 559 -18.33 19.96 12.21
C GLN A 559 -18.82 18.89 11.23
N VAL A 560 -18.11 17.77 11.17
CA VAL A 560 -18.47 16.61 10.34
C VAL A 560 -19.65 15.87 11.00
N PRO A 561 -20.70 15.52 10.25
CA PRO A 561 -21.84 14.77 10.78
C PRO A 561 -21.44 13.37 11.26
N PRO A 562 -22.05 12.86 12.34
CA PRO A 562 -21.87 11.47 12.73
C PRO A 562 -22.49 10.55 11.68
N SER A 563 -21.64 9.70 11.12
CA SER A 563 -21.91 8.77 10.03
C SER A 563 -21.66 7.32 10.48
N LYS A 564 -20.75 7.10 11.43
CA LYS A 564 -20.56 5.76 12.03
C LYS A 564 -21.81 5.40 12.86
N GLY A 565 -22.72 4.63 12.27
CA GLY A 565 -23.99 4.18 12.88
C GLY A 565 -24.01 2.67 13.09
N GLY A 566 -24.52 2.23 14.24
CA GLY A 566 -24.67 0.81 14.60
C GLY A 566 -24.48 0.56 16.10
N SER A 567 -25.14 -0.47 16.63
CA SER A 567 -25.21 -0.87 18.06
C SER A 567 -23.88 -1.29 18.72
N GLY A 568 -22.72 -0.96 18.13
CA GLY A 568 -21.40 -1.35 18.63
C GLY A 568 -20.97 -2.78 18.28
N SER A 569 -21.78 -3.57 17.56
CA SER A 569 -21.35 -4.86 17.03
C SER A 569 -20.89 -4.75 15.58
N TRP A 570 -19.71 -5.29 15.27
CA TRP A 570 -19.16 -5.36 13.93
C TRP A 570 -19.63 -6.66 13.25
N PRO A 571 -19.86 -6.68 11.92
CA PRO A 571 -20.11 -7.93 11.21
C PRO A 571 -19.01 -8.95 11.48
N THR A 572 -19.43 -10.13 11.94
CA THR A 572 -18.57 -11.28 12.19
C THR A 572 -18.08 -11.89 10.89
N PRO A 573 -16.96 -12.63 10.90
CA PRO A 573 -16.50 -13.37 9.73
C PRO A 573 -17.56 -14.30 9.13
N GLY A 574 -18.43 -14.88 9.97
CA GLY A 574 -19.56 -15.72 9.52
C GLY A 574 -20.59 -14.93 8.70
N GLU A 575 -20.98 -13.75 9.18
CA GLU A 575 -21.91 -12.85 8.47
C GLU A 575 -21.31 -12.35 7.14
N VAL A 576 -20.01 -12.01 7.13
CA VAL A 576 -19.30 -11.60 5.90
C VAL A 576 -19.35 -12.73 4.88
N ARG A 577 -18.97 -13.95 5.27
CA ARG A 577 -18.97 -15.12 4.38
C ARG A 577 -20.36 -15.41 3.79
N GLU A 578 -21.40 -15.42 4.62
CA GLU A 578 -22.77 -15.65 4.17
C GLU A 578 -23.20 -14.59 3.14
N ARG A 579 -22.88 -13.32 3.41
CA ARG A 579 -23.20 -12.23 2.50
C ARG A 579 -22.45 -12.34 1.18
N MET A 580 -21.16 -12.66 1.22
CA MET A 580 -20.35 -12.77 0.01
C MET A 580 -20.73 -13.97 -0.85
N ALA A 581 -21.17 -15.07 -0.24
CA ALA A 581 -21.71 -16.22 -0.97
C ALA A 581 -22.94 -15.86 -1.84
N SER A 582 -23.75 -14.87 -1.42
CA SER A 582 -24.92 -14.40 -2.19
C SER A 582 -24.57 -13.59 -3.44
N HIS A 583 -23.34 -13.08 -3.56
CA HIS A 583 -22.88 -12.27 -4.72
C HIS A 583 -22.39 -13.12 -5.90
N GLY A 584 -22.50 -14.46 -5.82
CA GLY A 584 -22.22 -15.40 -6.91
C GLY A 584 -20.80 -16.01 -6.88
N PRO A 585 -20.53 -17.01 -7.75
CA PRO A 585 -19.30 -17.82 -7.72
C PRO A 585 -18.02 -17.03 -8.03
N GLY A 586 -18.13 -15.83 -8.63
CA GLY A 586 -17.00 -14.93 -8.88
C GLY A 586 -16.33 -14.38 -7.62
N VAL A 587 -17.04 -14.36 -6.49
CA VAL A 587 -16.57 -13.84 -5.20
C VAL A 587 -16.08 -14.96 -4.26
N GLY A 588 -16.37 -16.24 -4.54
CA GLY A 588 -16.16 -17.34 -3.58
C GLY A 588 -15.60 -18.66 -4.09
N GLY A 589 -15.19 -18.80 -5.36
CA GLY A 589 -14.88 -20.13 -5.91
C GLY A 589 -13.81 -20.19 -6.99
N LYS A 590 -12.59 -19.71 -6.72
CA LYS A 590 -11.44 -19.93 -7.62
C LYS A 590 -10.44 -20.90 -7.04
N THR A 591 -9.92 -21.77 -7.91
CA THR A 591 -8.95 -22.79 -7.54
C THR A 591 -7.69 -22.14 -6.93
N PRO A 592 -7.08 -22.75 -5.89
CA PRO A 592 -6.04 -22.08 -5.10
C PRO A 592 -4.69 -21.96 -5.82
N SER A 593 -4.45 -22.74 -6.88
CA SER A 593 -3.19 -22.69 -7.62
C SER A 593 -3.36 -23.10 -9.07
N THR A 594 -2.29 -22.93 -9.83
CA THR A 594 -2.25 -23.32 -11.23
C THR A 594 -2.25 -24.84 -11.41
N GLY A 595 -3.12 -25.32 -12.29
CA GLY A 595 -3.30 -26.76 -12.51
C GLY A 595 -4.22 -27.43 -11.49
N CYS A 596 -4.63 -26.76 -10.42
CA CYS A 596 -5.70 -27.25 -9.55
C CYS A 596 -7.00 -27.43 -10.33
N ASP A 597 -7.69 -28.52 -10.04
CA ASP A 597 -9.04 -28.79 -10.51
C ASP A 597 -9.97 -29.06 -9.31
N GLN A 598 -11.11 -29.71 -9.56
CA GLN A 598 -12.07 -30.03 -8.51
C GLN A 598 -11.49 -30.94 -7.41
N ARG A 599 -10.49 -31.79 -7.70
CA ARG A 599 -9.84 -32.65 -6.70
C ARG A 599 -9.15 -31.79 -5.63
N CYS A 600 -8.49 -30.72 -6.07
CA CYS A 600 -7.79 -29.80 -5.20
C CYS A 600 -8.73 -28.94 -4.35
N LEU A 601 -9.95 -28.66 -4.84
CA LEU A 601 -10.99 -27.98 -4.07
C LEU A 601 -11.59 -28.89 -2.99
N ALA A 602 -11.80 -30.17 -3.29
CA ALA A 602 -12.37 -31.13 -2.36
C ALA A 602 -11.42 -31.48 -1.20
N ALA A 603 -10.10 -31.43 -1.42
CA ALA A 603 -9.08 -31.76 -0.42
C ALA A 603 -7.92 -30.76 -0.43
N SER A 604 -8.18 -29.55 0.06
CA SER A 604 -7.25 -28.42 0.00
C SER A 604 -5.90 -28.67 0.69
N GLY A 605 -5.87 -29.41 1.81
CA GLY A 605 -4.62 -29.80 2.49
C GLY A 605 -3.82 -30.85 1.72
N THR A 606 -4.48 -31.76 1.01
CA THR A 606 -3.83 -32.77 0.14
C THR A 606 -3.18 -32.11 -1.07
N CYS A 607 -3.86 -31.11 -1.66
CA CYS A 607 -3.33 -30.32 -2.78
C CYS A 607 -2.02 -29.60 -2.40
N GLU A 608 -1.94 -28.99 -1.22
CA GLU A 608 -0.71 -28.33 -0.77
C GLU A 608 0.48 -29.30 -0.70
N VAL A 609 0.25 -30.49 -0.14
CA VAL A 609 1.29 -31.52 -0.05
C VAL A 609 1.69 -31.99 -1.45
N ALA A 610 0.73 -32.24 -2.34
CA ALA A 610 1.01 -32.60 -3.73
C ALA A 610 1.83 -31.53 -4.46
N SER A 611 1.44 -30.26 -4.33
CA SER A 611 2.15 -29.12 -4.93
C SER A 611 3.57 -28.96 -4.37
N ALA A 612 3.79 -29.22 -3.07
CA ALA A 612 5.13 -29.18 -2.49
C ALA A 612 6.02 -30.35 -2.95
N LEU A 613 5.43 -31.52 -3.20
CA LEU A 613 6.17 -32.71 -3.64
C LEU A 613 6.64 -32.61 -5.09
N VAL A 614 5.86 -31.97 -5.98
CA VAL A 614 6.31 -31.75 -7.37
C VAL A 614 7.51 -30.81 -7.47
N GLU A 615 7.84 -30.05 -6.42
CA GLU A 615 9.08 -29.27 -6.36
C GLU A 615 10.33 -30.13 -6.13
N LYS A 616 10.17 -31.37 -5.66
CA LYS A 616 11.29 -32.27 -5.41
C LYS A 616 11.77 -32.90 -6.71
N ARG A 617 13.05 -32.71 -7.03
CA ARG A 617 13.70 -33.27 -8.24
C ARG A 617 13.50 -34.78 -8.36
N ALA A 618 13.60 -35.54 -7.27
CA ALA A 618 13.42 -36.99 -7.28
C ALA A 618 12.00 -37.41 -7.69
N VAL A 619 10.97 -36.73 -7.17
CA VAL A 619 9.56 -37.02 -7.49
C VAL A 619 9.29 -36.74 -8.96
N MET A 620 9.70 -35.57 -9.45
CA MET A 620 9.50 -35.22 -10.87
C MET A 620 10.32 -36.09 -11.81
N ARG A 621 11.52 -36.55 -11.41
CA ARG A 621 12.32 -37.48 -12.21
C ARG A 621 11.62 -38.83 -12.35
N SER A 622 11.13 -39.41 -11.25
CA SER A 622 10.35 -40.66 -11.28
C SER A 622 9.07 -40.51 -12.10
N PHE A 623 8.36 -39.39 -11.95
CA PHE A 623 7.14 -39.12 -12.71
C PHE A 623 7.42 -38.97 -14.22
N ALA A 624 8.44 -38.21 -14.60
CA ALA A 624 8.85 -38.06 -15.99
C ALA A 624 9.28 -39.41 -16.61
N ARG A 625 9.95 -40.26 -15.83
CA ARG A 625 10.32 -41.63 -16.23
C ARG A 625 9.12 -42.51 -16.51
N VAL A 626 8.08 -42.46 -15.67
CA VAL A 626 6.80 -43.16 -15.89
C VAL A 626 6.18 -42.71 -17.20
N VAL A 627 6.04 -41.41 -17.42
CA VAL A 627 5.40 -40.86 -18.64
C VAL A 627 6.17 -41.26 -19.89
N LEU A 628 7.50 -41.14 -19.89
CA LEU A 628 8.33 -41.50 -21.06
C LEU A 628 8.31 -43.00 -21.33
N SER A 629 8.35 -43.83 -20.29
CA SER A 629 8.26 -45.28 -20.41
C SER A 629 6.91 -45.71 -20.99
N ALA A 630 5.81 -45.14 -20.47
CA ALA A 630 4.45 -45.43 -20.94
C ALA A 630 4.29 -45.23 -22.45
N VAL A 631 4.82 -44.14 -23.01
CA VAL A 631 4.66 -43.84 -24.44
C VAL A 631 5.57 -44.69 -25.34
N HIS A 632 6.64 -45.28 -24.80
CA HIS A 632 7.55 -46.13 -25.58
C HIS A 632 7.16 -47.61 -25.57
N THR A 633 6.68 -48.12 -24.44
CA THR A 633 6.45 -49.55 -24.20
C THR A 633 5.08 -49.80 -23.57
N GLY A 634 4.37 -50.80 -24.10
CA GLY A 634 3.09 -51.23 -23.52
C GLY A 634 3.28 -51.71 -22.07
N GLY A 635 2.43 -51.23 -21.17
CA GLY A 635 2.54 -51.53 -19.74
C GLY A 635 3.67 -50.81 -18.99
N GLY A 636 4.37 -49.86 -19.63
CA GLY A 636 5.49 -49.15 -19.03
C GLY A 636 5.07 -48.23 -17.88
N LEU A 637 3.83 -47.72 -17.92
CA LEU A 637 3.25 -46.93 -16.83
C LEU A 637 3.21 -47.75 -15.54
N GLU A 638 2.58 -48.93 -15.60
CA GLU A 638 2.35 -49.83 -14.48
C GLU A 638 3.67 -50.33 -13.88
N ARG A 639 4.66 -50.65 -14.73
CA ARG A 639 5.97 -51.14 -14.28
C ARG A 639 6.81 -50.08 -13.58
N CYS A 640 6.74 -48.82 -14.02
CA CYS A 640 7.49 -47.72 -13.42
C CYS A 640 6.76 -47.01 -12.27
N TRP A 641 5.44 -47.16 -12.12
CA TRP A 641 4.66 -46.48 -11.08
C TRP A 641 5.17 -46.70 -9.63
N PRO A 642 5.71 -47.89 -9.26
CA PRO A 642 6.31 -48.09 -7.95
C PRO A 642 7.41 -47.08 -7.60
N ASP A 643 8.16 -46.56 -8.58
CA ASP A 643 9.21 -45.56 -8.36
C ASP A 643 8.64 -44.21 -7.90
N VAL A 644 7.48 -43.81 -8.44
CA VAL A 644 6.77 -42.60 -7.99
C VAL A 644 6.27 -42.80 -6.57
N THR A 645 5.66 -43.96 -6.29
CA THR A 645 5.17 -44.28 -4.95
C THR A 645 6.32 -44.30 -3.92
N ALA A 646 7.46 -44.90 -4.26
CA ALA A 646 8.64 -44.98 -3.39
C ALA A 646 9.28 -43.61 -3.10
N THR A 647 9.16 -42.64 -4.01
CA THR A 647 9.68 -41.28 -3.80
C THR A 647 8.70 -40.36 -3.08
N VAL A 648 7.39 -40.62 -3.21
CA VAL A 648 6.31 -39.84 -2.59
C VAL A 648 6.04 -40.27 -1.16
N GLU A 649 5.91 -41.58 -0.90
CA GLU A 649 5.46 -42.13 0.39
C GLU A 649 6.31 -41.71 1.60
N PRO A 650 7.65 -41.62 1.53
CA PRO A 650 8.48 -41.16 2.65
C PRO A 650 8.19 -39.72 3.11
N HIS A 651 7.54 -38.94 2.25
CA HIS A 651 7.22 -37.53 2.48
C HIS A 651 5.73 -37.27 2.73
N ARG A 652 4.89 -38.31 2.68
CA ARG A 652 3.45 -38.20 2.91
C ARG A 652 3.17 -37.98 4.41
N PRO A 653 2.46 -36.89 4.80
CA PRO A 653 1.98 -36.74 6.16
C PRO A 653 0.95 -37.82 6.51
N ARG A 654 0.93 -38.27 7.77
CA ARG A 654 0.04 -39.37 8.22
C ARG A 654 -1.45 -39.08 8.06
N TRP A 655 -1.85 -37.81 8.09
CA TRP A 655 -3.25 -37.38 7.97
C TRP A 655 -3.74 -37.28 6.52
N VAL A 656 -2.84 -37.37 5.53
CA VAL A 656 -3.19 -37.31 4.11
C VAL A 656 -3.37 -38.72 3.56
N GLU A 657 -4.52 -39.02 2.96
CA GLU A 657 -4.75 -40.30 2.30
C GLU A 657 -3.86 -40.47 1.06
N SER A 658 -3.22 -41.63 0.91
CA SER A 658 -2.27 -41.89 -0.19
C SER A 658 -2.93 -41.77 -1.57
N LYS A 659 -4.14 -42.32 -1.76
CA LYS A 659 -4.87 -42.24 -3.04
C LYS A 659 -5.21 -40.80 -3.43
N ALA A 660 -5.72 -40.01 -2.49
CA ALA A 660 -6.03 -38.60 -2.71
C ALA A 660 -4.77 -37.77 -3.03
N LEU A 661 -3.64 -38.08 -2.36
CA LEU A 661 -2.36 -37.44 -2.63
C LEU A 661 -1.86 -37.73 -4.04
N LEU A 662 -1.83 -39.01 -4.43
CA LEU A 662 -1.35 -39.42 -5.76
C LEU A 662 -2.23 -38.85 -6.88
N SER A 663 -3.55 -38.77 -6.68
CA SER A 663 -4.46 -38.14 -7.65
C SER A 663 -4.17 -36.64 -7.82
N SER A 664 -3.97 -35.90 -6.72
CA SER A 664 -3.63 -34.48 -6.79
C SER A 664 -2.22 -34.26 -7.34
N LEU A 665 -1.25 -35.10 -6.95
CA LEU A 665 0.13 -35.07 -7.43
C LEU A 665 0.18 -35.27 -8.93
N THR A 666 -0.59 -36.20 -9.47
CA THR A 666 -0.66 -36.50 -10.90
C THR A 666 -0.99 -35.25 -11.70
N ARG A 667 -2.03 -34.51 -11.28
CA ARG A 667 -2.43 -33.28 -11.96
C ARG A 667 -1.33 -32.23 -11.94
N HIS A 668 -0.75 -31.97 -10.77
CA HIS A 668 0.33 -30.98 -10.63
C HIS A 668 1.59 -31.38 -11.42
N ALA A 669 1.96 -32.65 -11.38
CA ALA A 669 3.14 -33.16 -12.07
C ALA A 669 2.95 -33.19 -13.59
N ALA A 670 1.75 -33.56 -14.06
CA ALA A 670 1.37 -33.48 -15.47
C ALA A 670 1.45 -32.04 -15.99
N CYS A 671 0.85 -31.08 -15.27
CA CYS A 671 0.89 -29.66 -15.62
C CYS A 671 2.33 -29.18 -15.72
N ARG A 672 3.14 -29.46 -14.70
CA ARG A 672 4.55 -29.05 -14.64
C ARG A 672 5.38 -29.65 -15.77
N LEU A 673 5.20 -30.94 -16.05
CA LEU A 673 5.95 -31.66 -17.09
C LEU A 673 5.58 -31.14 -18.48
N ALA A 674 4.28 -30.97 -18.75
CA ALA A 674 3.79 -30.46 -20.02
C ALA A 674 4.20 -28.99 -20.23
N ASP A 675 4.10 -28.14 -19.20
CA ASP A 675 4.52 -26.73 -19.27
C ASP A 675 6.00 -26.58 -19.60
N ALA A 676 6.87 -27.35 -18.92
CA ALA A 676 8.31 -27.31 -19.14
C ALA A 676 8.68 -27.74 -20.57
N ARG A 677 8.06 -28.82 -21.06
CA ARG A 677 8.27 -29.32 -22.43
C ARG A 677 7.70 -28.37 -23.47
N GLY A 678 6.51 -27.84 -23.23
CA GLY A 678 5.87 -26.88 -24.12
C GLY A 678 6.66 -25.58 -24.24
N ALA A 679 7.28 -25.10 -23.17
CA ALA A 679 8.15 -23.92 -23.21
C ALA A 679 9.37 -24.14 -24.11
N ARG A 680 10.01 -25.30 -23.98
CA ARG A 680 11.21 -25.67 -24.77
C ARG A 680 10.88 -25.91 -26.24
N ALA A 681 9.83 -26.70 -26.49
CA ALA A 681 9.43 -27.11 -27.84
C ALA A 681 8.57 -26.07 -28.57
N GLY A 682 8.18 -24.98 -27.91
CA GLY A 682 7.32 -23.95 -28.49
C GLY A 682 5.88 -24.39 -28.69
N TRP A 683 5.38 -25.33 -27.88
CA TRP A 683 3.97 -25.73 -27.93
C TRP A 683 3.07 -24.57 -27.51
N THR A 684 1.94 -24.47 -28.20
CA THR A 684 0.88 -23.54 -27.81
C THR A 684 0.30 -23.94 -26.45
N TYR A 685 -0.33 -23.00 -25.75
CA TYR A 685 -0.95 -23.33 -24.46
C TYR A 685 -2.07 -24.36 -24.58
N ALA A 686 -2.82 -24.37 -25.69
CA ALA A 686 -3.83 -25.39 -25.96
C ALA A 686 -3.21 -26.79 -26.12
N GLN A 687 -2.11 -26.89 -26.87
CA GLN A 687 -1.35 -28.15 -27.00
C GLN A 687 -0.75 -28.60 -25.66
N THR A 688 -0.23 -27.64 -24.87
CA THR A 688 0.32 -27.91 -23.54
C THR A 688 -0.75 -28.49 -22.59
N LEU A 689 -1.96 -27.92 -22.62
CA LEU A 689 -3.10 -28.42 -21.85
C LEU A 689 -3.55 -29.82 -22.32
N ALA A 690 -3.61 -30.06 -23.64
CA ALA A 690 -3.96 -31.38 -24.17
C ALA A 690 -2.99 -32.48 -23.71
N VAL A 691 -1.68 -32.20 -23.71
CA VAL A 691 -0.68 -33.13 -23.15
C VAL A 691 -0.89 -33.35 -21.66
N THR A 692 -1.18 -32.28 -20.90
CA THR A 692 -1.48 -32.35 -19.47
C THR A 692 -2.65 -33.28 -19.19
N ASP A 693 -3.75 -33.10 -19.91
CA ASP A 693 -5.00 -33.84 -19.72
C ASP A 693 -4.81 -35.32 -20.12
N LEU A 694 -4.08 -35.62 -21.19
CA LEU A 694 -3.78 -37.00 -21.60
C LEU A 694 -2.85 -37.75 -20.62
N ILE A 695 -1.88 -37.05 -20.01
CA ILE A 695 -1.05 -37.63 -18.94
C ILE A 695 -1.92 -37.93 -17.70
N ASP A 696 -2.75 -36.95 -17.32
CA ASP A 696 -3.62 -37.06 -16.15
C ASP A 696 -4.64 -38.20 -16.33
N GLU A 697 -5.29 -38.29 -17.49
CA GLU A 697 -6.22 -39.37 -17.83
C GLU A 697 -5.57 -40.76 -17.73
N ALA A 698 -4.38 -40.94 -18.34
CA ALA A 698 -3.69 -42.23 -18.33
C ALA A 698 -3.30 -42.68 -16.90
N ILE A 699 -2.84 -41.75 -16.07
CA ILE A 699 -2.40 -42.05 -14.70
C ILE A 699 -3.60 -42.20 -13.76
N VAL A 700 -4.65 -41.39 -13.91
CA VAL A 700 -5.88 -41.56 -13.12
C VAL A 700 -6.54 -42.91 -13.44
N ALA A 701 -6.60 -43.31 -14.71
CA ALA A 701 -7.07 -44.65 -15.08
C ALA A 701 -6.27 -45.75 -14.36
N HIS A 702 -4.93 -45.62 -14.29
CA HIS A 702 -4.10 -46.54 -13.52
C HIS A 702 -4.44 -46.56 -12.02
N LEU A 703 -4.58 -45.38 -11.40
CA LEU A 703 -4.90 -45.23 -9.98
C LEU A 703 -6.29 -45.79 -9.60
N GLU A 704 -7.20 -45.87 -10.56
CA GLU A 704 -8.55 -46.42 -10.40
C GLU A 704 -8.64 -47.90 -10.78
N GLY A 705 -7.58 -48.49 -11.35
CA GLY A 705 -7.58 -49.88 -11.84
C GLY A 705 -8.29 -50.07 -13.18
N HIS A 706 -8.49 -48.99 -13.93
CA HIS A 706 -9.03 -49.01 -15.29
C HIS A 706 -7.94 -49.30 -16.33
N ALA A 707 -8.34 -49.69 -17.54
CA ALA A 707 -7.41 -49.94 -18.64
C ALA A 707 -6.74 -48.63 -19.10
N THR A 708 -5.41 -48.62 -19.20
CA THR A 708 -4.60 -47.43 -19.53
C THR A 708 -4.21 -47.36 -21.01
N ALA A 709 -4.38 -48.46 -21.76
CA ALA A 709 -3.82 -48.63 -23.10
C ALA A 709 -4.29 -47.56 -24.10
N ASP A 710 -5.58 -47.20 -24.07
CA ASP A 710 -6.16 -46.22 -24.98
C ASP A 710 -5.65 -44.80 -24.68
N ALA A 711 -5.65 -44.40 -23.41
CA ALA A 711 -5.15 -43.10 -22.97
C ALA A 711 -3.65 -42.92 -23.25
N VAL A 712 -2.83 -43.95 -22.97
CA VAL A 712 -1.40 -43.94 -23.29
C VAL A 712 -1.16 -43.88 -24.81
N THR A 713 -1.97 -44.60 -25.61
CA THR A 713 -1.89 -44.55 -27.07
C THR A 713 -2.27 -43.17 -27.60
N ALA A 714 -3.29 -42.53 -27.04
CA ALA A 714 -3.69 -41.17 -27.37
C ALA A 714 -2.59 -40.16 -27.02
N LEU A 715 -2.00 -40.25 -25.81
CA LEU A 715 -0.85 -39.44 -25.39
C LEU A 715 0.33 -39.59 -26.35
N ARG A 716 0.71 -40.83 -26.68
CA ARG A 716 1.81 -41.10 -27.63
C ARG A 716 1.52 -40.48 -28.99
N ARG A 717 0.32 -40.69 -29.54
CA ARG A 717 -0.08 -40.13 -30.84
C ARG A 717 0.00 -38.61 -30.84
N HIS A 718 -0.48 -37.97 -29.77
CA HIS A 718 -0.45 -36.51 -29.64
C HIS A 718 0.98 -35.98 -29.54
N LEU A 719 1.84 -36.58 -28.71
CA LEU A 719 3.25 -36.19 -28.58
C LEU A 719 4.02 -36.35 -29.89
N LEU A 720 3.77 -37.43 -30.65
CA LEU A 720 4.38 -37.61 -31.98
C LEU A 720 3.92 -36.53 -32.96
N ALA A 721 2.63 -36.17 -32.96
CA ALA A 721 2.11 -35.10 -33.81
C ALA A 721 2.73 -33.73 -33.48
N LEU A 722 3.04 -33.46 -32.21
CA LEU A 722 3.68 -32.22 -31.78
C LEU A 722 5.16 -32.10 -32.16
N GLN A 723 5.84 -33.19 -32.52
CA GLN A 723 7.24 -33.15 -32.92
C GLN A 723 7.47 -33.00 -34.43
N GLY A 724 6.44 -33.19 -35.26
CA GLY A 724 6.56 -33.11 -36.72
C GLY A 724 7.29 -34.32 -37.35
N ASP A 725 7.76 -34.17 -38.59
CA ASP A 725 8.25 -35.29 -39.40
C ASP A 725 9.76 -35.62 -39.23
N GLY A 726 10.48 -34.91 -38.36
CA GLY A 726 11.94 -35.05 -38.17
C GLY A 726 12.36 -35.90 -36.96
N TYR A 727 13.54 -36.52 -37.01
CA TYR A 727 14.11 -37.32 -35.91
C TYR A 727 14.65 -36.49 -34.72
N GLY A 728 14.75 -35.17 -34.86
CA GLY A 728 15.26 -34.24 -33.85
C GLY A 728 16.32 -33.27 -34.42
N PRO A 729 16.77 -32.28 -33.63
CA PRO A 729 17.58 -31.16 -34.12
C PRO A 729 19.08 -31.47 -34.24
N PHE A 730 19.52 -32.66 -33.83
CA PHE A 730 20.93 -33.01 -33.78
C PHE A 730 21.31 -33.98 -34.90
N LEU A 731 22.55 -33.87 -35.36
CA LEU A 731 23.09 -34.58 -36.52
C LEU A 731 22.92 -36.12 -36.46
N GLY A 732 23.09 -36.72 -35.29
CA GLY A 732 22.97 -38.18 -35.13
C GLY A 732 21.55 -38.68 -34.87
N CYS A 733 20.55 -37.80 -34.77
CA CYS A 733 19.16 -38.20 -34.50
C CYS A 733 18.64 -39.25 -35.49
N ALA A 734 18.87 -39.05 -36.80
CA ALA A 734 18.42 -39.99 -37.83
C ALA A 734 19.05 -41.39 -37.67
N ARG A 735 20.30 -41.48 -37.23
CA ARG A 735 21.03 -42.75 -37.03
C ARG A 735 20.63 -43.46 -35.73
N ILE A 736 20.37 -42.70 -34.68
CA ILE A 736 19.90 -43.24 -33.39
C ILE A 736 18.51 -43.88 -33.55
N TRP A 737 17.71 -43.40 -34.50
CA TRP A 737 16.32 -43.81 -34.71
C TRP A 737 16.06 -44.45 -36.09
N GLU A 738 17.11 -44.88 -36.81
CA GLU A 738 17.04 -45.40 -38.19
C GLU A 738 16.01 -46.55 -38.34
N ASP A 739 15.96 -47.45 -37.36
CA ASP A 739 15.05 -48.61 -37.35
C ASP A 739 13.59 -48.26 -36.95
N ARG A 740 13.27 -46.98 -36.71
CA ARG A 740 11.96 -46.51 -36.26
C ARG A 740 11.53 -45.25 -37.01
N PRO A 741 10.75 -45.35 -38.10
CA PRO A 741 10.22 -44.16 -38.78
C PRO A 741 9.26 -43.41 -37.85
N GLY A 742 9.70 -42.26 -37.33
CA GLY A 742 8.90 -41.37 -36.49
C GLY A 742 9.75 -40.41 -35.65
N PRO A 743 9.16 -39.31 -35.15
CA PRO A 743 9.87 -38.32 -34.36
C PRO A 743 10.34 -38.82 -32.97
N CYS A 744 11.44 -38.26 -32.47
CA CYS A 744 12.12 -38.68 -31.24
C CYS A 744 11.52 -38.11 -29.96
N LEU A 745 10.79 -38.93 -29.21
CA LEU A 745 10.23 -38.54 -27.90
C LEU A 745 11.28 -38.35 -26.78
N CYS A 746 12.54 -38.77 -26.99
CA CYS A 746 13.59 -38.69 -25.97
C CYS A 746 14.32 -37.34 -25.92
N ALA A 747 14.31 -36.54 -27.00
CA ALA A 747 15.18 -35.37 -27.11
C ALA A 747 14.94 -34.33 -26.00
N SER A 748 13.68 -33.97 -25.72
CA SER A 748 13.35 -33.01 -24.66
C SER A 748 13.60 -33.56 -23.25
N PRO A 749 13.15 -34.78 -22.87
CA PRO A 749 13.49 -35.37 -21.57
C PRO A 749 14.99 -35.48 -21.30
N VAL A 750 15.78 -35.77 -22.33
CA VAL A 750 17.23 -35.83 -22.24
C VAL A 750 17.82 -34.44 -22.01
N ALA A 751 17.36 -33.41 -22.73
CA ALA A 751 17.82 -32.03 -22.53
C ALA A 751 17.58 -31.55 -21.08
N GLU A 752 16.42 -31.87 -20.52
CA GLU A 752 16.10 -31.59 -19.11
C GLU A 752 17.06 -32.29 -18.12
N LEU A 753 17.61 -33.46 -18.49
CA LEU A 753 18.59 -34.16 -17.66
C LEU A 753 19.99 -33.57 -17.80
N VAL A 754 20.38 -33.20 -19.02
CA VAL A 754 21.68 -32.57 -19.32
C VAL A 754 21.79 -31.22 -18.61
N GLU A 755 20.79 -30.35 -18.76
CA GLU A 755 20.77 -29.03 -18.13
C GLU A 755 20.72 -29.09 -16.60
N ALA A 756 20.16 -30.16 -16.02
CA ALA A 756 20.19 -30.35 -14.57
C ALA A 756 21.63 -30.55 -14.03
N GLY A 757 22.61 -30.81 -14.89
CA GLY A 757 24.04 -30.81 -14.58
C GLY A 757 24.53 -31.97 -13.71
N GLY A 758 23.64 -32.85 -13.25
CA GLY A 758 23.96 -33.94 -12.31
C GLY A 758 25.01 -34.93 -12.82
N PHE A 759 25.15 -35.06 -14.14
CA PHE A 759 26.09 -35.97 -14.78
C PHE A 759 27.39 -35.31 -15.25
N ALA A 760 27.54 -33.99 -15.17
CA ALA A 760 28.69 -33.27 -15.74
C ALA A 760 30.05 -33.76 -15.17
N LYS A 761 30.12 -33.96 -13.84
CA LYS A 761 31.34 -34.49 -13.18
C LYS A 761 31.64 -35.93 -13.56
N ALA A 762 30.62 -36.78 -13.61
CA ALA A 762 30.77 -38.18 -13.99
C ALA A 762 31.20 -38.31 -15.46
N TRP A 763 30.59 -37.51 -16.33
CA TRP A 763 30.93 -37.39 -17.75
C TRP A 763 32.38 -36.96 -17.96
N ALA A 764 32.81 -35.86 -17.32
CA ALA A 764 34.19 -35.38 -17.45
C ALA A 764 35.21 -36.43 -17.00
N LYS A 765 34.97 -37.08 -15.86
CA LYS A 765 35.83 -38.16 -15.35
C LYS A 765 35.89 -39.35 -16.31
N ALA A 766 34.73 -39.77 -16.85
CA ALA A 766 34.65 -40.86 -17.81
C ALA A 766 35.38 -40.53 -19.11
N ARG A 767 35.20 -39.31 -19.63
CA ARG A 767 35.89 -38.81 -20.84
C ARG A 767 37.40 -38.84 -20.68
N ASP A 768 37.92 -38.37 -19.55
CA ASP A 768 39.36 -38.32 -19.29
C ASP A 768 39.94 -39.74 -19.15
N THR A 769 39.17 -40.64 -18.55
CA THR A 769 39.52 -42.07 -18.45
C THR A 769 39.56 -42.75 -19.82
N ASP A 770 38.55 -42.54 -20.65
CA ASP A 770 38.46 -43.12 -21.99
C ASP A 770 39.56 -42.57 -22.92
N ARG A 771 39.87 -41.26 -22.83
CA ARG A 771 40.98 -40.64 -23.57
C ARG A 771 42.35 -41.23 -23.22
N ALA A 772 42.56 -41.64 -21.97
CA ALA A 772 43.80 -42.25 -21.52
C ALA A 772 43.92 -43.74 -21.92
N SER A 773 42.84 -44.34 -22.43
CA SER A 773 42.79 -45.77 -22.74
C SER A 773 43.22 -46.03 -24.20
N PRO A 774 44.16 -46.96 -24.46
CA PRO A 774 44.72 -47.20 -25.80
C PRO A 774 43.76 -47.90 -26.79
N GLY A 775 42.55 -48.29 -26.35
CA GLY A 775 41.62 -49.15 -27.09
C GLY A 775 40.67 -48.47 -28.09
N GLY A 776 40.68 -47.14 -28.23
CA GLY A 776 39.85 -46.41 -29.20
C GLY A 776 38.33 -46.43 -28.97
N GLY A 777 37.82 -47.22 -28.03
CA GLY A 777 36.43 -47.24 -27.57
C GLY A 777 36.13 -46.25 -26.45
N ARG A 778 34.85 -46.11 -26.09
CA ARG A 778 34.37 -45.16 -25.06
C ARG A 778 33.50 -45.84 -23.98
N PRO A 779 33.98 -46.90 -23.32
CA PRO A 779 33.18 -47.68 -22.38
C PRO A 779 32.81 -46.89 -21.11
N GLY A 780 33.68 -45.98 -20.64
CA GLY A 780 33.39 -45.13 -19.49
C GLY A 780 32.25 -44.17 -19.78
N LEU A 781 32.30 -43.48 -20.92
CA LEU A 781 31.24 -42.59 -21.37
C LEU A 781 29.94 -43.35 -21.63
N TRP A 782 30.01 -44.54 -22.23
CA TRP A 782 28.82 -45.37 -22.46
C TRP A 782 28.13 -45.78 -21.15
N ASN A 783 28.88 -46.17 -20.12
CA ASN A 783 28.32 -46.47 -18.80
C ASN A 783 27.59 -45.26 -18.21
N VAL A 784 28.17 -44.06 -18.29
CA VAL A 784 27.52 -42.82 -17.85
C VAL A 784 26.22 -42.57 -18.63
N CYS A 785 26.21 -42.85 -19.93
CA CYS A 785 25.00 -42.73 -20.76
C CYS A 785 23.92 -43.73 -20.37
N GLN A 786 24.29 -44.96 -20.01
CA GLN A 786 23.36 -45.97 -19.52
C GLN A 786 22.77 -45.57 -18.16
N ASP A 787 23.59 -45.06 -17.24
CA ASP A 787 23.10 -44.54 -15.95
C ASP A 787 22.12 -43.37 -16.13
N ALA A 788 22.40 -42.48 -17.09
CA ALA A 788 21.52 -41.38 -17.45
C ALA A 788 20.18 -41.87 -18.05
N ALA A 789 20.23 -42.83 -18.99
CA ALA A 789 19.04 -43.42 -19.58
C ALA A 789 18.19 -44.17 -18.55
N TYR A 790 18.81 -44.82 -17.56
CA TYR A 790 18.11 -45.48 -16.46
C TYR A 790 17.24 -44.50 -15.65
N GLN A 791 17.62 -43.21 -15.57
CA GLN A 791 16.79 -42.19 -14.92
C GLN A 791 15.60 -41.70 -15.76
N LEU A 792 15.55 -42.04 -17.05
CA LEU A 792 14.55 -41.53 -18.00
C LEU A 792 13.59 -42.60 -18.50
N VAL A 793 14.02 -43.86 -18.61
CA VAL A 793 13.20 -44.97 -19.13
C VAL A 793 13.35 -46.24 -18.29
N GLU A 794 12.42 -47.18 -18.43
CA GLU A 794 12.55 -48.52 -17.83
C GLU A 794 13.66 -49.36 -18.45
N TYR A 795 14.21 -50.26 -17.63
CA TYR A 795 15.21 -51.24 -18.02
C TYR A 795 14.67 -52.66 -17.83
N PRO A 796 15.21 -53.66 -18.55
CA PRO A 796 14.80 -55.05 -18.38
C PRO A 796 15.04 -55.57 -16.97
N THR A 797 14.08 -56.33 -16.45
CA THR A 797 14.18 -57.09 -15.19
C THR A 797 14.12 -58.59 -15.43
N GLU A 798 14.60 -59.38 -14.47
CA GLU A 798 14.58 -60.85 -14.57
C GLU A 798 13.15 -61.38 -14.71
N GLY A 799 12.94 -62.35 -15.60
CA GLY A 799 11.64 -63.02 -15.81
C GLY A 799 10.69 -62.35 -16.81
N GLN A 800 11.10 -61.26 -17.48
CA GLN A 800 10.29 -60.62 -18.53
C GLN A 800 10.35 -61.37 -19.88
N ALA A 801 9.30 -61.26 -20.68
CA ALA A 801 9.22 -61.88 -22.01
C ALA A 801 10.36 -61.39 -22.94
N PRO A 802 10.99 -62.29 -23.74
CA PRO A 802 12.13 -61.93 -24.59
C PRO A 802 11.88 -60.72 -25.51
N ASP A 803 10.69 -60.63 -26.10
CA ASP A 803 10.31 -59.53 -27.00
C ASP A 803 10.23 -58.18 -26.28
N LEU A 804 9.75 -58.19 -25.03
CA LEU A 804 9.73 -57.01 -24.18
C LEU A 804 11.16 -56.61 -23.79
N VAL A 805 11.99 -57.56 -23.37
CA VAL A 805 13.40 -57.32 -23.02
C VAL A 805 14.16 -56.69 -24.18
N ALA A 806 13.98 -57.20 -25.41
CA ALA A 806 14.59 -56.64 -26.60
C ALA A 806 14.14 -55.17 -26.83
N ARG A 807 12.84 -54.90 -26.71
CA ARG A 807 12.28 -53.54 -26.87
C ARG A 807 12.78 -52.58 -25.80
N LEU A 808 12.87 -53.01 -24.54
CA LEU A 808 13.38 -52.22 -23.42
C LEU A 808 14.85 -51.84 -23.62
N LYS A 809 15.69 -52.81 -23.99
CA LYS A 809 17.11 -52.58 -24.30
C LYS A 809 17.28 -51.58 -25.44
N ASP A 810 16.46 -51.69 -26.48
CA ASP A 810 16.52 -50.77 -27.62
C ASP A 810 16.12 -49.34 -27.22
N VAL A 811 15.02 -49.14 -26.50
CA VAL A 811 14.61 -47.80 -26.00
C VAL A 811 15.67 -47.20 -25.08
N ALA A 812 16.22 -47.99 -24.16
CA ALA A 812 17.29 -47.57 -23.27
C ALA A 812 18.55 -47.15 -24.05
N SER A 813 18.95 -47.94 -25.05
CA SER A 813 20.09 -47.65 -25.92
C SER A 813 19.89 -46.37 -26.73
N CYS A 814 18.73 -46.17 -27.36
CA CYS A 814 18.40 -44.93 -28.06
C CYS A 814 18.45 -43.71 -27.13
N THR A 815 17.92 -43.85 -25.91
CA THR A 815 17.91 -42.78 -24.91
C THR A 815 19.32 -42.44 -24.43
N ALA A 816 20.16 -43.45 -24.20
CA ALA A 816 21.56 -43.30 -23.83
C ALA A 816 22.37 -42.59 -24.93
N LEU A 817 22.17 -42.97 -26.20
CA LEU A 817 22.81 -42.31 -27.34
C LEU A 817 22.33 -40.86 -27.52
N CYS A 818 21.04 -40.60 -27.30
CA CYS A 818 20.51 -39.24 -27.31
C CYS A 818 21.17 -38.39 -26.22
N PHE A 819 21.36 -38.94 -25.02
CA PHE A 819 22.07 -38.27 -23.92
C PHE A 819 23.54 -38.01 -24.27
N ALA A 820 24.24 -39.01 -24.81
CA ALA A 820 25.62 -38.86 -25.26
C ALA A 820 25.77 -37.68 -26.24
N GLN A 821 24.91 -37.64 -27.26
CA GLN A 821 24.95 -36.61 -28.28
C GLN A 821 24.76 -35.21 -27.69
N GLN A 822 23.78 -35.03 -26.80
CA GLN A 822 23.52 -33.71 -26.20
C GLN A 822 24.63 -33.29 -25.24
N MET A 823 25.21 -34.22 -24.47
CA MET A 823 26.38 -33.94 -23.64
C MET A 823 27.59 -33.52 -24.47
N LEU A 824 27.82 -34.16 -25.62
CA LEU A 824 28.89 -33.78 -26.55
C LEU A 824 28.68 -32.38 -27.11
N THR A 825 27.46 -32.05 -27.57
CA THR A 825 27.13 -30.72 -28.09
C THR A 825 27.19 -29.62 -27.03
N ALA A 826 26.99 -29.95 -25.74
CA ALA A 826 27.12 -29.00 -24.65
C ALA A 826 28.58 -28.67 -24.29
N GLU A 827 29.58 -29.33 -24.88
CA GLU A 827 31.00 -29.02 -24.64
C GLU A 827 31.45 -27.81 -25.48
N GLU A 828 31.57 -26.62 -24.84
CA GLU A 828 31.93 -25.34 -25.48
C GLU A 828 33.22 -25.36 -26.34
N TRP A 829 34.10 -26.34 -26.16
CA TRP A 829 35.41 -26.43 -26.83
C TRP A 829 35.51 -27.57 -27.87
N ALA A 830 34.45 -28.37 -28.05
CA ALA A 830 34.49 -29.51 -28.96
C ALA A 830 34.30 -29.07 -30.42
N HIS A 831 35.25 -29.42 -31.29
CA HIS A 831 35.08 -29.23 -32.73
C HIS A 831 34.02 -30.22 -33.25
N PRO A 832 33.10 -29.83 -34.18
CA PRO A 832 32.03 -30.72 -34.66
C PRO A 832 32.52 -32.07 -35.22
N ALA A 833 33.74 -32.11 -35.79
CA ALA A 833 34.36 -33.37 -36.23
C ALA A 833 34.70 -34.33 -35.07
N THR A 834 35.10 -33.79 -33.92
CA THR A 834 35.38 -34.56 -32.70
C THR A 834 34.09 -35.11 -32.10
N GLU A 835 33.02 -34.31 -32.10
CA GLU A 835 31.68 -34.77 -31.69
C GLU A 835 31.19 -35.92 -32.58
N ARG A 836 31.28 -35.78 -33.90
CA ARG A 836 30.90 -36.85 -34.85
C ARG A 836 31.67 -38.14 -34.60
N ARG A 837 32.98 -38.04 -34.41
CA ARG A 837 33.83 -39.21 -34.12
C ARG A 837 33.42 -39.87 -32.80
N ALA A 838 33.26 -39.09 -31.74
CA ALA A 838 32.84 -39.57 -30.43
C ALA A 838 31.47 -40.28 -30.48
N LEU A 839 30.51 -39.69 -31.21
CA LEU A 839 29.19 -40.27 -31.39
C LEU A 839 29.22 -41.56 -32.22
N THR A 840 30.09 -41.62 -33.23
CA THR A 840 30.33 -42.85 -34.03
C THR A 840 30.87 -43.97 -33.15
N GLU A 841 31.87 -43.68 -32.31
CA GLU A 841 32.45 -44.64 -31.36
C GLU A 841 31.37 -45.14 -30.38
N LEU A 842 30.50 -44.27 -29.87
CA LEU A 842 29.40 -44.64 -28.97
C LEU A 842 28.27 -45.43 -29.67
N LEU A 843 27.99 -45.16 -30.94
CA LEU A 843 27.06 -45.97 -31.74
C LEU A 843 27.56 -47.41 -31.87
N VAL A 844 28.87 -47.62 -32.07
CA VAL A 844 29.48 -48.96 -32.10
C VAL A 844 29.37 -49.65 -30.73
N GLU A 845 29.67 -48.95 -29.64
CA GLU A 845 29.54 -49.48 -28.27
C GLU A 845 28.09 -49.90 -27.93
N SER A 846 27.10 -49.23 -28.53
CA SER A 846 25.69 -49.58 -28.38
C SER A 846 25.25 -50.84 -29.16
N GLY A 847 26.14 -51.41 -29.98
CA GLY A 847 25.88 -52.58 -30.82
C GLY A 847 25.24 -52.29 -32.17
N ARG A 848 25.21 -51.02 -32.62
CA ARG A 848 24.65 -50.60 -33.92
C ARG A 848 25.72 -50.61 -35.02
N GLN A 849 25.34 -51.00 -36.24
CA GLN A 849 26.23 -50.94 -37.40
C GLN A 849 26.37 -49.50 -37.88
N VAL A 850 27.59 -49.04 -38.15
CA VAL A 850 27.86 -47.65 -38.58
C VAL A 850 28.32 -47.62 -40.04
N THR A 851 27.53 -46.99 -40.91
CA THR A 851 27.93 -46.58 -42.26
C THR A 851 28.54 -45.16 -42.22
N GLY A 852 29.45 -44.83 -43.14
CA GLY A 852 30.19 -43.54 -43.11
C GLY A 852 29.29 -42.30 -43.12
N TRP A 853 29.77 -41.17 -42.59
CA TRP A 853 29.07 -39.88 -42.67
C TRP A 853 29.02 -39.40 -44.13
N GLY A 854 27.82 -39.15 -44.65
CA GLY A 854 27.59 -38.80 -46.05
C GLY A 854 27.87 -37.32 -46.34
N PRO A 855 28.24 -36.93 -47.58
CA PRO A 855 28.52 -35.54 -47.94
C PRO A 855 27.29 -34.60 -47.87
N THR A 856 26.08 -35.13 -47.76
CA THR A 856 24.82 -34.37 -47.61
C THR A 856 24.40 -34.13 -46.16
N GLU A 857 25.09 -34.70 -45.17
CA GLU A 857 24.88 -34.43 -43.73
C GLU A 857 25.64 -33.16 -43.28
N VAL A 858 25.92 -32.22 -44.20
CA VAL A 858 26.84 -31.07 -44.00
C VAL A 858 26.11 -29.71 -43.91
N SER A 859 24.77 -29.67 -44.00
CA SER A 859 24.00 -28.41 -43.90
C SER A 859 23.27 -28.26 -42.58
#